data_AF-A0A4R4FLK0-F1
#
_entry.id   AF-A0A4R4FLK0-F1
#
_cell.length_a   1.000
_cell.length_b   1.000
_cell.length_c   1.000
_cell.angle_alpha   90.00
_cell.angle_beta   90.00
_cell.angle_gamma   90.00
#
_symmetry.space_group_name_H-M   'P 1'
#
loop_
_entity.id
_entity.type
_entity.pdbx_description
1 polymer ?
#
loop_
_entity_poly.entity_id
_entity_poly.type
_entity_poly.pdbx_seq_one_letter_code
_entity_poly.pdbx_strand_id
1 'polypeptide(L)'
;MPMKHIEHVISVIDYLEGHLSDKTDLDAVAEALHYSKYHLHRIFTDAVGITIHEYIVRRRLTEAAKLLVFSDRPILDIALAAGYKSQQAFTDIFTAMYKQPPNRYREAERFYPLQLKFNLEGDYKMLEDQGGAAWDITFASEEDIPCWMELVRLVVAGYPHLDEKEYMQALKESIRRQEALILKDGSTAAGIMLFSARNGSIDFMGTHPLYRKAGVPGALLNKVMHELLKGREISITTYRDGDRADTGQRRELKELGFAEGELLEEFGYPTQRFILANPVPYPDEMIHLDEMNKKLDAALAQADGDVSRIDREYRDAKRYMAEYRGELDPHEMFQNELLLRQTDHTGAFAAGIRDRLEKLKDSPYFARIDFGGRSESPETFYIGRFTFRHDNEILVYDWRAPVSGMFYDYEPGPAGYDTPSGRIEGELTRKRQFKIRNGTMEYALESSSHIQDDILQKELSHTSDERMKSIITTIQKEQNKIIRSGHAGTMVIQGVAGSGKTSVALHRIAFLLYRFRDRLTAENVAILSPNKVFADYISGVIPELAEEPVYELSFAEIAEMHLERVIHFEPERNPSETEDVNLAERILYKSAPEFVSLMDRYIAELPYTAFAPAAYTYGRFSVSGEWIQKRFLAYKSHPLRKRLPLVAKDIFHRFESDNLMGDDLPKLQAVVKALTAMLTGKSPLALYKGFYRKTGHPELFVMPKKNTLEWTDVYPFLYLYAAYEGLTQSRITKHLVIDEMQDYAPIQYAVLNMLFPCPKTILGDFGQSLNPYHAYTLDDLLALYEGAQFAELNKSYRSTYEIMTFAKSIRNIAALEPVARHGEAPEVIRCRDGQDELLRIRKAMDEYNRNVNASLGIILKTDKSAKALFDALSPEYGLQLVSPDSSRFHNGITVTSVKMSKGLEFDEVIIPHANRETYFSEHDRNLLYIACTRAMHRLTLFYTGECSGLLSGSSCSVKED
;
A
#
# COMPACT_ATOMS: atom_id res chain seq x y z
N MET A 1 1.50 -36.96 -17.65
CA MET A 1 0.25 -36.88 -18.46
C MET A 1 -0.06 -38.31 -18.92
N PRO A 2 -1.30 -38.81 -18.95
CA PRO A 2 -1.56 -40.20 -19.34
C PRO A 2 -1.17 -40.46 -20.81
N MET A 3 -0.56 -41.61 -21.14
CA MET A 3 -0.14 -41.98 -22.51
C MET A 3 -1.26 -41.82 -23.56
N LYS A 4 -2.51 -42.13 -23.21
CA LYS A 4 -3.69 -41.91 -24.10
C LYS A 4 -3.85 -40.46 -24.55
N HIS A 5 -3.48 -39.49 -23.72
CA HIS A 5 -3.57 -38.07 -24.11
C HIS A 5 -2.48 -37.68 -25.11
N ILE A 6 -1.32 -38.34 -25.09
CA ILE A 6 -0.24 -38.10 -26.05
C ILE A 6 -0.65 -38.60 -27.44
N GLU A 7 -1.21 -39.81 -27.51
CA GLU A 7 -1.78 -40.37 -28.76
C GLU A 7 -2.87 -39.45 -29.36
N HIS A 8 -3.73 -38.87 -28.51
CA HIS A 8 -4.73 -37.91 -28.97
C HIS A 8 -4.09 -36.66 -29.56
N VAL A 9 -3.06 -36.10 -28.92
CA VAL A 9 -2.36 -34.91 -29.42
C VAL A 9 -1.64 -35.20 -30.75
N ILE A 10 -1.03 -36.38 -30.91
CA ILE A 10 -0.42 -36.81 -32.18
C ILE A 10 -1.48 -36.85 -33.29
N SER A 11 -2.64 -37.46 -33.04
CA SER A 11 -3.73 -37.53 -34.04
C SER A 11 -4.24 -36.14 -34.46
N VAL A 12 -4.27 -35.19 -33.51
CA VAL A 12 -4.61 -33.79 -33.79
C VAL A 12 -3.54 -33.15 -34.68
N ILE A 13 -2.25 -33.32 -34.37
CA ILE A 13 -1.15 -32.76 -35.17
C ILE A 13 -1.19 -33.32 -36.60
N ASP A 14 -1.37 -34.63 -36.78
CA ASP A 14 -1.42 -35.26 -38.10
C ASP A 14 -2.62 -34.75 -38.93
N TYR A 15 -3.79 -34.60 -38.32
CA TYR A 15 -4.94 -34.02 -38.98
C TYR A 15 -4.68 -32.57 -39.41
N LEU A 16 -4.09 -31.75 -38.52
CA LEU A 16 -3.78 -30.35 -38.82
C LEU A 16 -2.75 -30.22 -39.95
N GLU A 17 -1.69 -31.02 -39.96
CA GLU A 17 -0.69 -31.03 -41.03
C GLU A 17 -1.29 -31.42 -42.39
N GLY A 18 -2.22 -32.39 -42.40
CA GLY A 18 -2.95 -32.80 -43.61
C GLY A 18 -3.88 -31.73 -44.19
N HIS A 19 -4.32 -30.76 -43.37
CA HIS A 19 -5.32 -29.73 -43.74
C HIS A 19 -4.79 -28.30 -43.57
N LEU A 20 -3.46 -28.10 -43.62
CA LEU A 20 -2.85 -26.77 -43.46
C LEU A 20 -3.33 -25.76 -44.51
N SER A 21 -3.75 -26.19 -45.70
CA SER A 21 -4.18 -25.29 -46.79
C SER A 21 -5.68 -24.95 -46.75
N ASP A 22 -6.46 -25.67 -45.95
CA ASP A 22 -7.93 -25.54 -45.93
C ASP A 22 -8.40 -24.45 -44.97
N LYS A 23 -9.64 -23.96 -45.09
CA LYS A 23 -10.25 -23.17 -44.01
C LYS A 23 -10.57 -24.08 -42.83
N THR A 24 -9.56 -24.39 -42.03
CA THR A 24 -9.68 -25.24 -40.85
C THR A 24 -10.33 -24.44 -39.72
N ASP A 25 -11.59 -24.76 -39.43
CA ASP A 25 -12.31 -24.31 -38.24
C ASP A 25 -12.12 -25.34 -37.12
N LEU A 26 -12.02 -24.87 -35.88
CA LEU A 26 -11.84 -25.72 -34.69
C LEU A 26 -12.97 -26.74 -34.55
N ASP A 27 -14.19 -26.35 -34.96
CA ASP A 27 -15.36 -27.23 -34.96
C ASP A 27 -15.20 -28.38 -35.96
N ALA A 28 -14.59 -28.15 -37.14
CA ALA A 28 -14.33 -29.20 -38.13
C ALA A 28 -13.26 -30.20 -37.67
N VAL A 29 -12.22 -29.72 -36.97
CA VAL A 29 -11.17 -30.58 -36.37
C VAL A 29 -11.76 -31.46 -35.26
N ALA A 30 -12.61 -30.86 -34.42
CA ALA A 30 -13.29 -31.55 -33.32
C ALA A 30 -14.25 -32.63 -33.82
N GLU A 31 -15.03 -32.34 -34.87
CA GLU A 31 -15.96 -33.28 -35.50
C GLU A 31 -15.23 -34.46 -36.16
N ALA A 32 -14.15 -34.18 -36.92
CA ALA A 32 -13.36 -35.21 -37.61
C ALA A 32 -12.64 -36.18 -36.67
N LEU A 33 -12.24 -35.71 -35.49
CA LEU A 33 -11.54 -36.52 -34.47
C LEU A 33 -12.47 -37.05 -33.37
N HIS A 34 -13.77 -36.80 -33.47
CA HIS A 34 -14.79 -37.20 -32.48
C HIS A 34 -14.51 -36.73 -31.04
N TYR A 35 -13.95 -35.53 -30.88
CA TYR A 35 -13.73 -34.89 -29.57
C TYR A 35 -14.56 -33.62 -29.42
N SER A 36 -14.80 -33.18 -28.18
CA SER A 36 -15.35 -31.84 -27.96
C SER A 36 -14.27 -30.78 -28.19
N LYS A 37 -14.65 -29.63 -28.77
CA LYS A 37 -13.73 -28.51 -29.03
C LYS A 37 -12.97 -28.03 -27.80
N TYR A 38 -13.64 -28.01 -26.64
CA TYR A 38 -13.04 -27.60 -25.36
C TYR A 38 -12.01 -28.60 -24.86
N HIS A 39 -12.30 -29.90 -24.98
CA HIS A 39 -11.36 -30.95 -24.59
C HIS A 39 -10.12 -30.91 -25.48
N LEU A 40 -10.32 -30.81 -26.80
CA LEU A 40 -9.26 -30.80 -27.80
C LEU A 40 -8.34 -29.58 -27.68
N HIS A 41 -8.90 -28.39 -27.47
CA HIS A 41 -8.12 -27.17 -27.19
C HIS A 41 -7.29 -27.33 -25.91
N ARG A 42 -7.90 -27.82 -24.82
CA ARG A 42 -7.21 -27.98 -23.53
C ARG A 42 -6.06 -28.98 -23.62
N ILE A 43 -6.29 -30.19 -24.14
CA ILE A 43 -5.24 -31.22 -24.20
C ILE A 43 -4.08 -30.81 -25.11
N PHE A 44 -4.37 -30.12 -26.22
CA PHE A 44 -3.35 -29.65 -27.15
C PHE A 44 -2.49 -28.56 -26.51
N THR A 45 -3.11 -27.50 -25.98
CA THR A 45 -2.38 -26.41 -25.32
C THR A 45 -1.66 -26.88 -24.07
N ASP A 46 -2.22 -27.81 -23.30
CA ASP A 46 -1.52 -28.41 -22.15
C ASP A 46 -0.28 -29.20 -22.55
N ALA A 47 -0.26 -29.82 -23.74
CA ALA A 47 0.84 -30.65 -24.22
C ALA A 47 1.93 -29.87 -24.98
N VAL A 48 1.56 -28.96 -25.88
CA VAL A 48 2.52 -28.23 -26.75
C VAL A 48 2.71 -26.76 -26.36
N GLY A 49 1.89 -26.23 -25.46
CA GLY A 49 1.98 -24.88 -24.88
C GLY A 49 1.53 -23.72 -25.78
N ILE A 50 0.99 -24.00 -26.96
CA ILE A 50 0.36 -23.01 -27.84
C ILE A 50 -1.06 -23.46 -28.22
N THR A 51 -1.87 -22.52 -28.69
CA THR A 51 -3.22 -22.85 -29.19
C THR A 51 -3.14 -23.51 -30.58
N ILE A 52 -4.21 -24.22 -30.96
CA ILE A 52 -4.32 -24.84 -32.30
C ILE A 52 -4.28 -23.78 -33.40
N HIS A 53 -4.96 -22.66 -33.18
CA HIS A 53 -4.96 -21.55 -34.14
C HIS A 53 -3.55 -20.99 -34.35
N GLU A 54 -2.79 -20.76 -33.26
CA GLU A 54 -1.40 -20.31 -33.35
C GLU A 54 -0.51 -21.34 -34.05
N TYR A 55 -0.66 -22.63 -33.76
CA TYR A 55 0.08 -23.70 -34.44
C TYR A 55 -0.15 -23.65 -35.96
N ILE A 56 -1.40 -23.59 -36.41
CA ILE A 56 -1.75 -23.51 -37.84
C ILE A 56 -1.14 -22.26 -38.49
N VAL A 57 -1.29 -21.09 -37.85
CA VAL A 57 -0.74 -19.83 -38.38
C VAL A 57 0.78 -19.91 -38.54
N ARG A 58 1.50 -20.42 -37.54
CA ARG A 58 2.97 -20.54 -37.58
C ARG A 58 3.44 -21.58 -38.60
N ARG A 59 2.74 -22.71 -38.73
CA ARG A 59 3.03 -23.73 -39.76
C ARG A 59 2.81 -23.19 -41.17
N ARG A 60 1.70 -22.48 -41.42
CA ARG A 60 1.43 -21.82 -42.71
C ARG A 60 2.49 -20.79 -43.08
N LEU A 61 2.90 -19.96 -42.11
CA LEU A 61 3.95 -18.97 -42.33
C LEU A 61 5.31 -19.64 -42.60
N THR A 62 5.59 -20.77 -41.95
CA THR A 62 6.81 -21.56 -42.20
C THR A 62 6.82 -22.14 -43.62
N GLU A 63 5.72 -22.73 -44.09
CA GLU A 63 5.63 -23.21 -45.48
C GLU A 63 5.67 -22.06 -46.49
N ALA A 64 5.06 -20.92 -46.17
CA ALA A 64 5.13 -19.71 -46.99
C ALA A 64 6.57 -19.17 -47.09
N ALA A 65 7.31 -19.12 -45.98
CA ALA A 65 8.73 -18.73 -45.94
C ALA A 65 9.60 -19.67 -46.78
N LYS A 66 9.31 -20.98 -46.72
CA LYS A 66 9.96 -21.98 -47.56
C LYS A 66 9.72 -21.71 -49.05
N LEU A 67 8.48 -21.41 -49.44
CA LEU A 67 8.15 -21.06 -50.82
C LEU A 67 8.76 -19.72 -51.24
N LEU A 68 8.91 -18.75 -50.33
CA LEU A 68 9.54 -17.46 -50.64
C LEU A 68 11.02 -17.62 -51.02
N VAL A 69 11.74 -18.55 -50.39
CA VAL A 69 13.17 -18.79 -50.61
C VAL A 69 13.44 -19.79 -51.72
N PHE A 70 12.68 -20.89 -51.78
CA PHE A 70 12.96 -22.01 -52.68
C PHE A 70 12.06 -22.06 -53.92
N SER A 71 11.27 -21.00 -54.19
CA SER A 71 10.44 -20.94 -55.40
C SER A 71 10.30 -19.52 -55.95
N ASP A 72 10.09 -19.41 -57.26
CA ASP A 72 9.85 -18.14 -57.96
C ASP A 72 8.37 -17.71 -57.96
N ARG A 73 7.52 -18.34 -57.13
CA ARG A 73 6.08 -18.05 -57.12
C ARG A 73 5.81 -16.59 -56.71
N PRO A 74 4.86 -15.88 -57.34
CA PRO A 74 4.47 -14.53 -56.89
C PRO A 74 4.07 -14.50 -55.41
N ILE A 75 4.42 -13.42 -54.69
CA ILE A 75 4.10 -13.28 -53.25
C ILE A 75 2.59 -13.37 -53.00
N LEU A 76 1.78 -12.83 -53.92
CA LEU A 76 0.32 -12.95 -53.87
C LEU A 76 -0.16 -14.41 -53.90
N ASP A 77 0.43 -15.24 -54.77
CA ASP A 77 0.06 -16.66 -54.88
C ASP A 77 0.48 -17.44 -53.63
N ILE A 78 1.64 -17.12 -53.06
CA ILE A 78 2.10 -17.68 -51.79
C ILE A 78 1.16 -17.28 -50.65
N ALA A 79 0.73 -16.00 -50.60
CA ALA A 79 -0.21 -15.51 -49.60
C ALA A 79 -1.58 -16.23 -49.69
N LEU A 80 -2.10 -16.41 -50.91
CA LEU A 80 -3.35 -17.14 -51.16
C LEU A 80 -3.22 -18.62 -50.78
N ALA A 81 -2.12 -19.27 -51.14
CA ALA A 81 -1.84 -20.67 -50.78
C ALA A 81 -1.68 -20.87 -49.26
N ALA A 82 -1.16 -19.86 -48.56
CA ALA A 82 -1.07 -19.85 -47.10
C ALA A 82 -2.41 -19.49 -46.40
N GLY A 83 -3.51 -19.33 -47.15
CA GLY A 83 -4.85 -19.11 -46.62
C GLY A 83 -5.21 -17.64 -46.33
N TYR A 84 -4.41 -16.68 -46.79
CA TYR A 84 -4.68 -15.24 -46.59
C TYR A 84 -5.52 -14.67 -47.73
N LYS A 85 -6.49 -13.80 -47.41
CA LYS A 85 -7.39 -13.18 -48.39
C LYS A 85 -6.75 -12.05 -49.21
N SER A 86 -5.61 -11.52 -48.75
CA SER A 86 -4.89 -10.44 -49.42
C SER A 86 -3.40 -10.52 -49.14
N GLN A 87 -2.58 -10.01 -50.06
CA GLN A 87 -1.14 -9.86 -49.87
C GLN A 87 -0.80 -8.93 -48.70
N GLN A 88 -1.61 -7.89 -48.44
CA GLN A 88 -1.38 -6.96 -47.34
C GLN A 88 -1.48 -7.67 -45.99
N ALA A 89 -2.56 -8.43 -45.75
CA ALA A 89 -2.74 -9.16 -44.50
C ALA A 89 -1.62 -10.19 -44.25
N PHE A 90 -1.17 -10.87 -45.31
CA PHE A 90 0.00 -11.75 -45.25
C PHE A 90 1.28 -10.97 -44.92
N THR A 91 1.49 -9.82 -45.55
CA THR A 91 2.68 -8.99 -45.33
C THR A 91 2.74 -8.48 -43.90
N ASP A 92 1.63 -8.03 -43.33
CA ASP A 92 1.57 -7.52 -41.96
C ASP A 92 1.93 -8.59 -40.93
N ILE A 93 1.32 -9.78 -41.04
CA ILE A 93 1.60 -10.87 -40.09
C ILE A 93 2.98 -11.49 -40.33
N PHE A 94 3.42 -11.62 -41.59
CA PHE A 94 4.75 -12.14 -41.92
C PHE A 94 5.82 -11.20 -41.37
N THR A 95 5.66 -9.88 -41.56
CA THR A 95 6.59 -8.89 -41.01
C THR A 95 6.56 -8.87 -39.49
N ALA A 96 5.39 -9.06 -38.87
CA ALA A 96 5.30 -9.12 -37.41
C ALA A 96 6.04 -10.34 -36.81
N MET A 97 6.05 -11.48 -37.50
CA MET A 97 6.66 -12.73 -37.02
C MET A 97 8.14 -12.89 -37.43
N TYR A 98 8.48 -12.55 -38.67
CA TYR A 98 9.84 -12.66 -39.22
C TYR A 98 10.66 -11.36 -39.12
N LYS A 99 10.05 -10.25 -38.66
CA LYS A 99 10.64 -8.90 -38.53
C LYS A 99 11.14 -8.27 -39.83
N GLN A 100 10.82 -8.89 -40.96
CA GLN A 100 11.10 -8.39 -42.29
C GLN A 100 9.95 -8.70 -43.26
N PRO A 101 9.68 -7.83 -44.23
CA PRO A 101 8.63 -8.07 -45.22
C PRO A 101 8.98 -9.21 -46.17
N PRO A 102 7.97 -9.92 -46.74
CA PRO A 102 8.18 -11.10 -47.58
C PRO A 102 9.17 -10.91 -48.75
N ASN A 103 9.18 -9.73 -49.37
CA ASN A 103 10.10 -9.45 -50.48
C ASN A 103 11.56 -9.40 -50.02
N ARG A 104 11.84 -8.76 -48.87
CA ARG A 104 13.19 -8.75 -48.29
C ARG A 104 13.62 -10.13 -47.81
N TYR A 105 12.69 -10.89 -47.24
CA TYR A 105 12.95 -12.28 -46.84
C TYR A 105 13.37 -13.15 -48.02
N ARG A 106 12.71 -12.99 -49.17
CA ARG A 106 13.08 -13.67 -50.42
C ARG A 106 14.48 -13.27 -50.90
N GLU A 107 14.77 -11.97 -50.94
CA GLU A 107 16.07 -11.44 -51.37
C GLU A 107 17.23 -11.91 -50.46
N ALA A 108 16.95 -12.21 -49.18
CA ALA A 108 17.94 -12.70 -48.24
C ALA A 108 18.36 -14.17 -48.48
N GLU A 109 17.58 -14.95 -49.23
CA GLU A 109 17.81 -16.37 -49.57
C GLU A 109 18.11 -17.30 -48.37
N ARG A 110 17.69 -16.91 -47.16
CA ARG A 110 17.92 -17.66 -45.91
C ARG A 110 16.60 -18.13 -45.31
N PHE A 111 16.36 -19.43 -45.36
CA PHE A 111 15.19 -20.05 -44.75
C PHE A 111 15.44 -20.43 -43.29
N TYR A 112 14.52 -20.04 -42.40
CA TYR A 112 14.42 -20.57 -41.03
C TYR A 112 12.94 -20.75 -40.63
N PRO A 113 12.60 -21.84 -39.92
CA PRO A 113 11.21 -22.13 -39.57
C PRO A 113 10.77 -21.41 -38.28
N LEU A 114 9.51 -20.94 -38.24
CA LEU A 114 8.88 -20.46 -36.99
C LEU A 114 8.30 -21.61 -36.17
N GLN A 115 7.90 -22.68 -36.83
CA GLN A 115 7.35 -23.90 -36.25
C GLN A 115 7.53 -25.06 -37.23
N LEU A 116 8.13 -26.14 -36.75
CA LEU A 116 8.15 -27.42 -37.46
C LEU A 116 7.01 -28.32 -36.95
N LYS A 117 6.69 -29.38 -37.69
CA LYS A 117 5.76 -30.41 -37.22
C LYS A 117 6.25 -30.93 -35.87
N PHE A 118 5.38 -30.91 -34.87
CA PHE A 118 5.69 -31.58 -33.61
C PHE A 118 5.74 -33.09 -33.84
N ASN A 119 6.92 -33.69 -33.64
CA ASN A 119 7.08 -35.14 -33.62
C ASN A 119 7.16 -35.60 -32.17
N LEU A 120 6.07 -36.17 -31.66
CA LEU A 120 5.96 -36.68 -30.28
C LEU A 120 6.03 -38.22 -30.23
N GLU A 121 6.70 -38.82 -31.20
CA GLU A 121 7.00 -40.25 -31.21
C GLU A 121 8.13 -40.55 -30.21
N GLY A 122 7.91 -41.47 -29.26
CA GLY A 122 8.90 -41.81 -28.25
C GLY A 122 8.33 -42.59 -27.07
N ASP A 123 9.22 -43.05 -26.19
CA ASP A 123 8.87 -43.75 -24.95
C ASP A 123 9.07 -42.77 -23.77
N TYR A 124 7.98 -42.33 -23.14
CA TYR A 124 7.99 -41.24 -22.15
C TYR A 124 7.74 -41.75 -20.73
N LYS A 125 8.56 -42.70 -20.30
CA LYS A 125 8.39 -43.42 -19.02
C LYS A 125 8.49 -42.48 -17.80
N MET A 126 9.29 -41.42 -17.88
CA MET A 126 9.43 -40.45 -16.78
C MET A 126 8.15 -39.62 -16.53
N LEU A 127 7.18 -39.59 -17.46
CA LEU A 127 5.90 -38.91 -17.26
C LEU A 127 4.88 -39.73 -16.45
N GLU A 128 5.15 -41.01 -16.22
CA GLU A 128 4.30 -41.92 -15.43
C GLU A 128 4.71 -41.98 -13.94
N ASP A 129 5.97 -41.68 -13.62
CA ASP A 129 6.53 -41.81 -12.27
C ASP A 129 6.35 -40.49 -11.47
N GLN A 130 5.25 -40.37 -10.72
CA GLN A 130 4.90 -39.17 -9.93
C GLN A 130 5.68 -39.06 -8.59
N GLY A 131 6.86 -39.68 -8.48
CA GLY A 131 7.62 -39.80 -7.24
C GLY A 131 9.05 -39.30 -7.34
N GLY A 132 9.26 -37.99 -7.22
CA GLY A 132 10.48 -37.39 -6.62
C GLY A 132 11.86 -37.90 -7.05
N ALA A 133 12.05 -38.40 -8.27
CA ALA A 133 13.37 -38.75 -8.78
C ALA A 133 14.17 -37.47 -9.08
N ALA A 134 15.40 -37.38 -8.57
CA ALA A 134 16.32 -36.33 -8.99
C ALA A 134 16.60 -36.47 -10.50
N TRP A 135 16.41 -35.39 -11.26
CA TRP A 135 16.68 -35.38 -12.71
C TRP A 135 18.16 -35.71 -12.98
N ASP A 136 18.43 -36.82 -13.67
CA ASP A 136 19.80 -37.22 -14.03
C ASP A 136 20.32 -36.42 -15.23
N ILE A 137 20.83 -35.22 -14.94
CA ILE A 137 21.40 -34.32 -15.94
C ILE A 137 22.89 -34.61 -16.08
N THR A 138 23.34 -34.90 -17.30
CA THR A 138 24.73 -35.23 -17.63
C THR A 138 25.27 -34.31 -18.74
N PHE A 139 26.61 -34.31 -18.94
CA PHE A 139 27.20 -33.65 -20.09
C PHE A 139 26.91 -34.45 -21.36
N ALA A 140 26.51 -33.76 -22.43
CA ALA A 140 26.25 -34.39 -23.72
C ALA A 140 27.54 -34.89 -24.36
N SER A 141 27.42 -36.01 -25.08
CA SER A 141 28.45 -36.61 -25.92
C SER A 141 28.11 -36.46 -27.40
N GLU A 142 29.05 -36.77 -28.31
CA GLU A 142 28.75 -36.74 -29.75
C GLU A 142 27.65 -37.75 -30.15
N GLU A 143 27.45 -38.82 -29.37
CA GLU A 143 26.38 -39.81 -29.57
C GLU A 143 24.99 -39.24 -29.27
N ASP A 144 24.89 -38.17 -28.47
CA ASP A 144 23.63 -37.53 -28.08
C ASP A 144 23.16 -36.47 -29.10
N ILE A 145 24.00 -36.12 -30.08
CA ILE A 145 23.67 -35.09 -31.10
C ILE A 145 22.35 -35.39 -31.84
N PRO A 146 22.02 -36.65 -32.24
CA PRO A 146 20.77 -36.93 -32.94
C PRO A 146 19.52 -36.55 -32.11
N CYS A 147 19.41 -37.04 -30.86
CA CYS A 147 18.25 -36.75 -30.01
C CYS A 147 18.23 -35.29 -29.52
N TRP A 148 19.40 -34.67 -29.37
CA TRP A 148 19.52 -33.24 -29.12
C TRP A 148 18.89 -32.42 -30.25
N MET A 149 19.26 -32.71 -31.50
CA MET A 149 18.75 -31.99 -32.67
C MET A 149 17.26 -32.23 -32.90
N GLU A 150 16.73 -33.41 -32.54
CA GLU A 150 15.29 -33.64 -32.50
C GLU A 150 14.59 -32.67 -31.55
N LEU A 151 15.11 -32.51 -30.33
CA LEU A 151 14.56 -31.55 -29.38
C LEU A 151 14.67 -30.10 -29.87
N VAL A 152 15.81 -29.70 -30.43
CA VAL A 152 15.99 -28.36 -31.02
C VAL A 152 14.92 -28.06 -32.07
N ARG A 153 14.58 -29.04 -32.93
CA ARG A 153 13.52 -28.89 -33.94
C ARG A 153 12.12 -28.76 -33.33
N LEU A 154 11.87 -29.40 -32.18
CA LEU A 154 10.61 -29.25 -31.45
C LEU A 154 10.47 -27.87 -30.80
N VAL A 155 11.57 -27.28 -30.34
CA VAL A 155 11.57 -25.98 -29.62
C VAL A 155 12.03 -24.81 -30.47
N VAL A 156 12.08 -24.96 -31.79
CA VAL A 156 12.60 -23.93 -32.72
C VAL A 156 11.88 -22.59 -32.59
N ALA A 157 10.62 -22.60 -32.13
CA ALA A 157 9.84 -21.38 -31.86
C ALA A 157 10.45 -20.50 -30.74
N GLY A 158 11.34 -21.04 -29.90
CA GLY A 158 12.02 -20.28 -28.85
C GLY A 158 13.31 -19.58 -29.31
N TYR A 159 13.71 -19.75 -30.57
CA TYR A 159 15.01 -19.29 -31.05
C TYR A 159 14.88 -18.60 -32.41
N PRO A 160 14.87 -17.25 -32.43
CA PRO A 160 14.84 -16.51 -33.68
C PRO A 160 16.08 -16.86 -34.52
N HIS A 161 15.89 -17.12 -35.82
CA HIS A 161 16.99 -17.31 -36.78
C HIS A 161 17.91 -18.54 -36.52
N LEU A 162 17.34 -19.69 -36.13
CA LEU A 162 18.12 -20.94 -36.00
C LEU A 162 18.61 -21.45 -37.37
N ASP A 163 19.93 -21.46 -37.58
CA ASP A 163 20.61 -22.21 -38.66
C ASP A 163 21.14 -23.55 -38.13
N GLU A 164 20.61 -24.67 -38.62
CA GLU A 164 21.00 -26.00 -38.11
C GLU A 164 22.49 -26.31 -38.33
N LYS A 165 23.13 -25.81 -39.40
CA LYS A 165 24.54 -26.10 -39.69
C LYS A 165 25.46 -25.34 -38.75
N GLU A 166 25.18 -24.05 -38.55
CA GLU A 166 25.94 -23.21 -37.60
C GLU A 166 25.75 -23.71 -36.17
N TYR A 167 24.50 -24.03 -35.80
CA TYR A 167 24.18 -24.59 -34.48
C TYR A 167 24.89 -25.93 -34.23
N MET A 168 24.91 -26.84 -35.21
CA MET A 168 25.60 -28.12 -35.08
C MET A 168 27.12 -27.96 -34.87
N GLN A 169 27.74 -26.97 -35.51
CA GLN A 169 29.16 -26.68 -35.30
C GLN A 169 29.40 -26.17 -33.87
N ALA A 170 28.57 -25.23 -33.41
CA ALA A 170 28.63 -24.71 -32.04
C ALA A 170 28.42 -25.82 -31.00
N LEU A 171 27.41 -26.68 -31.17
CA LEU A 171 27.12 -27.82 -30.30
C LEU A 171 28.32 -28.76 -30.18
N LYS A 172 28.98 -29.13 -31.29
CA LYS A 172 30.18 -29.99 -31.28
C LYS A 172 31.35 -29.34 -30.56
N GLU A 173 31.47 -28.01 -30.62
CA GLU A 173 32.48 -27.28 -29.86
C GLU A 173 32.16 -27.24 -28.36
N SER A 174 30.92 -26.96 -27.99
CA SER A 174 30.47 -26.96 -26.60
C SER A 174 30.57 -28.34 -25.95
N ILE A 175 30.23 -29.43 -26.66
CA ILE A 175 30.44 -30.81 -26.19
C ILE A 175 31.92 -31.04 -25.86
N ARG A 176 32.83 -30.62 -26.75
CA ARG A 176 34.29 -30.72 -26.51
C ARG A 176 34.77 -29.89 -25.32
N ARG A 177 34.06 -28.82 -24.95
CA ARG A 177 34.36 -27.94 -23.81
C ARG A 177 33.63 -28.31 -22.52
N GLN A 178 32.80 -29.36 -22.53
CA GLN A 178 31.87 -29.68 -21.44
C GLN A 178 30.94 -28.51 -21.08
N GLU A 179 30.40 -27.88 -22.13
CA GLU A 179 29.51 -26.71 -22.08
C GLU A 179 28.09 -27.05 -22.60
N ALA A 180 27.78 -28.35 -22.70
CA ALA A 180 26.50 -28.88 -23.18
C ALA A 180 25.93 -29.89 -22.17
N LEU A 181 24.74 -29.61 -21.62
CA LEU A 181 24.02 -30.49 -20.70
C LEU A 181 22.80 -31.10 -21.37
N ILE A 182 22.53 -32.36 -21.07
CA ILE A 182 21.36 -33.10 -21.55
C ILE A 182 20.71 -33.88 -20.41
N LEU A 183 19.38 -33.90 -20.41
CA LEU A 183 18.52 -34.78 -19.63
C LEU A 183 17.79 -35.71 -20.60
N LYS A 184 17.94 -37.02 -20.42
CA LYS A 184 17.34 -38.03 -21.31
C LYS A 184 16.27 -38.83 -20.58
N ASP A 185 15.17 -39.11 -21.28
CA ASP A 185 14.24 -40.19 -20.95
C ASP A 185 14.34 -41.26 -22.04
N GLY A 186 14.99 -42.38 -21.72
CA GLY A 186 15.32 -43.40 -22.72
C GLY A 186 16.21 -42.84 -23.84
N SER A 187 15.71 -42.90 -25.09
CA SER A 187 16.38 -42.34 -26.27
C SER A 187 16.02 -40.87 -26.56
N THR A 188 15.06 -40.29 -25.82
CA THR A 188 14.53 -38.96 -26.10
C THR A 188 15.15 -37.93 -25.16
N ALA A 189 15.55 -36.78 -25.71
CA ALA A 189 16.01 -35.66 -24.90
C ALA A 189 14.81 -34.94 -24.26
N ALA A 190 14.70 -34.97 -22.93
CA ALA A 190 13.67 -34.26 -22.17
C ALA A 190 14.04 -32.79 -21.95
N GLY A 191 15.33 -32.48 -21.82
CA GLY A 191 15.85 -31.12 -21.69
C GLY A 191 17.31 -31.01 -22.13
N ILE A 192 17.67 -29.85 -22.68
CA ILE A 192 19.03 -29.55 -23.17
C ILE A 192 19.42 -28.13 -22.80
N MET A 193 20.72 -27.90 -22.56
CA MET A 193 21.26 -26.57 -22.29
C MET A 193 22.68 -26.41 -22.85
N LEU A 194 22.90 -25.38 -23.67
CA LEU A 194 24.23 -24.86 -24.01
C LEU A 194 24.48 -23.63 -23.15
N PHE A 195 25.65 -23.61 -22.51
CA PHE A 195 26.08 -22.48 -21.71
C PHE A 195 27.57 -22.23 -21.93
N SER A 196 28.02 -21.00 -21.77
CA SER A 196 29.44 -20.68 -21.80
C SER A 196 29.95 -20.39 -20.40
N ALA A 197 30.91 -21.20 -19.97
CA ALA A 197 31.56 -21.04 -18.68
C ALA A 197 32.38 -19.76 -18.58
N ARG A 198 32.78 -19.19 -19.73
CA ARG A 198 33.64 -18.01 -19.80
C ARG A 198 32.92 -16.73 -19.41
N ASN A 199 31.71 -16.52 -19.90
CA ASN A 199 30.93 -15.27 -19.76
C ASN A 199 29.63 -15.45 -18.96
N GLY A 200 29.28 -16.68 -18.57
CA GLY A 200 28.05 -16.96 -17.84
C GLY A 200 26.78 -16.85 -18.71
N SER A 201 26.91 -16.89 -20.04
CA SER A 201 25.73 -16.92 -20.92
C SER A 201 25.17 -18.33 -21.04
N ILE A 202 23.85 -18.45 -21.03
CA ILE A 202 23.12 -19.60 -21.53
C ILE A 202 22.78 -19.27 -22.96
N ASP A 203 23.45 -19.94 -23.89
CA ASP A 203 23.30 -19.70 -25.33
C ASP A 203 22.07 -20.44 -25.87
N PHE A 204 21.67 -21.55 -25.22
CA PHE A 204 20.49 -22.32 -25.59
C PHE A 204 19.94 -23.07 -24.38
N MET A 205 18.62 -23.04 -24.18
CA MET A 205 17.88 -23.88 -23.22
C MET A 205 16.59 -24.40 -23.87
N GLY A 206 16.51 -25.71 -24.09
CA GLY A 206 15.35 -26.36 -24.70
C GLY A 206 14.73 -27.36 -23.75
N THR A 207 13.40 -27.37 -23.64
CA THR A 207 12.66 -28.40 -22.90
C THR A 207 11.63 -29.02 -23.82
N HIS A 208 11.57 -30.36 -23.80
CA HIS A 208 10.62 -31.10 -24.62
C HIS A 208 9.18 -30.70 -24.24
N PRO A 209 8.25 -30.47 -25.20
CA PRO A 209 6.93 -29.91 -24.88
C PRO A 209 6.17 -30.66 -23.78
N LEU A 210 6.22 -31.99 -23.81
CA LEU A 210 5.58 -32.86 -22.79
C LEU A 210 6.17 -32.71 -21.37
N TYR A 211 7.40 -32.19 -21.25
CA TYR A 211 8.14 -32.04 -19.99
C TYR A 211 8.13 -30.61 -19.43
N ARG A 212 7.51 -29.62 -20.11
CA ARG A 212 7.47 -28.22 -19.62
C ARG A 212 6.97 -28.09 -18.19
N LYS A 213 5.91 -28.80 -17.84
CA LYS A 213 5.30 -28.76 -16.49
C LYS A 213 6.02 -29.66 -15.47
N ALA A 214 7.08 -30.35 -15.86
CA ALA A 214 7.85 -31.25 -15.00
C ALA A 214 9.03 -30.53 -14.28
N GLY A 215 9.23 -29.23 -14.50
CA GLY A 215 10.30 -28.47 -13.82
C GLY A 215 11.70 -28.72 -14.37
N VAL A 216 11.83 -29.30 -15.57
CA VAL A 216 13.11 -29.53 -16.26
C VAL A 216 13.95 -28.25 -16.45
N PRO A 217 13.39 -27.10 -16.85
CA PRO A 217 14.16 -25.85 -16.97
C PRO A 217 14.85 -25.45 -15.66
N GLY A 218 14.11 -25.53 -14.54
CA GLY A 218 14.65 -25.21 -13.21
C GLY A 218 15.74 -26.19 -12.77
N ALA A 219 15.60 -27.47 -13.12
CA ALA A 219 16.62 -28.47 -12.81
C ALA A 219 17.94 -28.23 -13.58
N LEU A 220 17.87 -27.93 -14.88
CA LEU A 220 19.03 -27.57 -15.70
C LEU A 220 19.72 -26.31 -15.17
N LEU A 221 18.93 -25.29 -14.84
CA LEU A 221 19.42 -24.02 -14.30
C LEU A 221 20.10 -24.20 -12.94
N ASN A 222 19.50 -24.96 -12.02
CA ASN A 222 20.07 -25.26 -10.71
C ASN A 222 21.42 -25.97 -10.82
N LYS A 223 21.55 -26.94 -11.74
CA LYS A 223 22.83 -27.63 -11.96
C LYS A 223 23.91 -26.65 -12.44
N VAL A 224 23.59 -25.80 -13.41
CA VAL A 224 24.53 -24.80 -13.91
C VAL A 224 24.90 -23.77 -12.82
N MET A 225 23.93 -23.29 -12.06
CA MET A 225 24.15 -22.30 -10.99
C MET A 225 25.03 -22.83 -9.85
N HIS A 226 24.75 -24.04 -9.37
CA HIS A 226 25.37 -24.55 -8.15
C HIS A 226 26.65 -25.35 -8.41
N GLU A 227 26.75 -26.05 -9.55
CA GLU A 227 27.87 -26.94 -9.85
C GLU A 227 28.88 -26.33 -10.82
N LEU A 228 28.45 -25.52 -11.81
CA LEU A 228 29.31 -25.17 -12.96
C LEU A 228 29.66 -23.67 -13.06
N LEU A 229 28.75 -22.76 -12.71
CA LEU A 229 28.90 -21.30 -12.82
C LEU A 229 28.79 -20.58 -11.48
N LYS A 230 29.21 -21.23 -10.39
CA LYS A 230 29.06 -20.72 -9.02
C LYS A 230 29.60 -19.28 -8.88
N GLY A 231 28.72 -18.36 -8.47
CA GLY A 231 29.07 -16.96 -8.19
C GLY A 231 29.26 -16.08 -9.43
N ARG A 232 28.85 -16.54 -10.62
CA ARG A 232 28.82 -15.73 -11.84
C ARG A 232 27.40 -15.25 -12.11
N GLU A 233 27.31 -14.06 -12.70
CA GLU A 233 26.05 -13.58 -13.27
C GLU A 233 25.68 -14.47 -14.46
N ILE A 234 24.46 -15.00 -14.44
CA ILE A 234 23.95 -15.82 -15.53
C ILE A 234 23.06 -14.96 -16.40
N SER A 235 23.25 -15.03 -17.71
CA SER A 235 22.40 -14.31 -18.65
C SER A 235 21.93 -15.20 -19.79
N ILE A 236 20.75 -14.91 -20.33
CA ILE A 236 20.15 -15.58 -21.48
C ILE A 236 19.46 -14.52 -22.34
N THR A 237 19.38 -14.71 -23.65
CA THR A 237 18.63 -13.80 -24.52
C THR A 237 17.28 -14.39 -24.92
N THR A 238 16.26 -13.54 -24.99
CA THR A 238 14.90 -13.94 -25.37
C THR A 238 14.17 -12.83 -26.14
N TYR A 239 12.93 -13.09 -26.54
CA TYR A 239 12.08 -12.14 -27.25
C TYR A 239 11.81 -10.86 -26.42
N ARG A 240 11.64 -9.72 -27.10
CA ARG A 240 11.21 -8.46 -26.46
C ARG A 240 9.76 -8.55 -25.96
N ASP A 241 9.41 -7.67 -25.03
CA ASP A 241 8.04 -7.60 -24.52
C ASP A 241 7.02 -7.32 -25.64
N GLY A 242 5.91 -8.07 -25.65
CA GLY A 242 4.88 -7.97 -26.68
C GLY A 242 5.23 -8.56 -28.07
N ASP A 243 6.36 -9.26 -28.22
CA ASP A 243 6.70 -9.91 -29.49
C ASP A 243 5.75 -11.06 -29.82
N ARG A 244 5.08 -11.00 -30.98
CA ARG A 244 4.16 -12.04 -31.47
C ARG A 244 4.83 -13.39 -31.73
N ALA A 245 6.16 -13.43 -31.90
CA ALA A 245 6.89 -14.67 -32.06
C ALA A 245 7.09 -15.41 -30.71
N ASP A 246 6.98 -14.74 -29.56
CA ASP A 246 7.12 -15.39 -28.26
C ASP A 246 5.96 -16.38 -28.02
N THR A 247 6.30 -17.57 -27.55
CA THR A 247 5.34 -18.66 -27.22
C THR A 247 5.18 -18.86 -25.71
N GLY A 248 5.62 -17.88 -24.91
CA GLY A 248 5.60 -17.92 -23.46
C GLY A 248 6.98 -18.20 -22.83
N GLN A 249 8.05 -18.21 -23.63
CA GLN A 249 9.41 -18.44 -23.15
C GLN A 249 9.88 -17.28 -22.27
N ARG A 250 9.50 -16.05 -22.61
CA ARG A 250 9.79 -14.89 -21.76
C ARG A 250 9.16 -15.03 -20.38
N ARG A 251 7.91 -15.53 -20.32
CA ARG A 251 7.19 -15.77 -19.05
C ARG A 251 7.87 -16.87 -18.24
N GLU A 252 8.26 -17.97 -18.89
CA GLU A 252 8.98 -19.08 -18.27
C GLU A 252 10.32 -18.63 -17.67
N LEU A 253 11.09 -17.78 -18.36
CA LEU A 253 12.33 -17.22 -17.83
C LEU A 253 12.10 -16.28 -16.63
N LYS A 254 11.04 -15.46 -16.64
CA LYS A 254 10.65 -14.65 -15.47
C LYS A 254 10.27 -15.52 -14.27
N GLU A 255 9.53 -16.60 -14.50
CA GLU A 255 9.17 -17.59 -13.46
C GLU A 255 10.40 -18.28 -12.86
N LEU A 256 11.48 -18.43 -13.65
CA LEU A 256 12.78 -18.94 -13.19
C LEU A 256 13.67 -17.88 -12.50
N GLY A 257 13.18 -16.65 -12.33
CA GLY A 257 13.87 -15.58 -11.59
C GLY A 257 14.76 -14.66 -12.44
N PHE A 258 14.79 -14.82 -13.77
CA PHE A 258 15.51 -13.90 -14.64
C PHE A 258 14.82 -12.53 -14.68
N ALA A 259 15.63 -11.47 -14.61
CA ALA A 259 15.18 -10.10 -14.75
C ALA A 259 15.52 -9.54 -16.12
N GLU A 260 14.73 -8.57 -16.58
CA GLU A 260 14.94 -7.88 -17.83
C GLU A 260 16.21 -7.01 -17.78
N GLY A 261 17.06 -7.12 -18.81
CA GLY A 261 18.24 -6.30 -19.01
C GLY A 261 18.20 -5.56 -20.35
N GLU A 262 19.39 -5.34 -20.93
CA GLU A 262 19.57 -4.57 -22.16
C GLU A 262 18.81 -5.12 -23.38
N LEU A 263 18.27 -4.21 -24.20
CA LEU A 263 17.70 -4.56 -25.50
C LEU A 263 18.84 -4.82 -26.49
N LEU A 264 18.78 -5.97 -27.16
CA LEU A 264 19.81 -6.43 -28.08
C LEU A 264 19.22 -6.62 -29.48
N GLU A 265 20.10 -6.82 -30.45
CA GLU A 265 19.78 -7.31 -31.78
C GLU A 265 20.73 -8.47 -32.09
N GLU A 266 20.19 -9.68 -32.18
CA GLU A 266 20.96 -10.91 -32.43
C GLU A 266 20.51 -11.52 -33.75
N PHE A 267 21.46 -11.80 -34.64
CA PHE A 267 21.20 -12.35 -35.97
C PHE A 267 20.18 -11.52 -36.79
N GLY A 268 20.13 -10.20 -36.56
CA GLY A 268 19.18 -9.29 -37.20
C GLY A 268 17.76 -9.35 -36.62
N TYR A 269 17.57 -10.00 -35.48
CA TYR A 269 16.30 -10.11 -34.77
C TYR A 269 16.36 -9.29 -33.46
N PRO A 270 15.36 -8.45 -33.17
CA PRO A 270 15.28 -7.69 -31.92
C PRO A 270 15.04 -8.60 -30.72
N THR A 271 16.03 -8.75 -29.85
CA THR A 271 15.96 -9.56 -28.63
C THR A 271 16.13 -8.68 -27.39
N GLN A 272 16.03 -9.29 -26.21
CA GLN A 272 16.32 -8.66 -24.93
C GLN A 272 17.13 -9.62 -24.07
N ARG A 273 18.18 -9.10 -23.45
CA ARG A 273 18.99 -9.85 -22.49
C ARG A 273 18.23 -9.98 -21.19
N PHE A 274 18.21 -11.18 -20.66
CA PHE A 274 17.66 -11.53 -19.36
C PHE A 274 18.82 -11.91 -18.45
N ILE A 275 18.85 -11.33 -17.26
CA ILE A 275 19.92 -11.52 -16.29
C ILE A 275 19.32 -12.16 -15.05
N LEU A 276 19.78 -13.37 -14.74
CA LEU A 276 19.52 -14.00 -13.46
C LEU A 276 20.51 -13.40 -12.48
N ALA A 277 20.10 -12.29 -11.85
CA ALA A 277 20.83 -11.74 -10.73
C ALA A 277 20.92 -12.82 -9.67
N ASN A 278 22.15 -13.13 -9.26
CA ASN A 278 22.55 -14.12 -8.27
C ASN A 278 21.40 -14.51 -7.31
N PRO A 279 20.89 -15.76 -7.32
CA PRO A 279 19.82 -16.16 -6.42
C PRO A 279 20.38 -16.10 -5.00
N VAL A 280 20.04 -15.02 -4.28
CA VAL A 280 20.45 -14.72 -2.91
C VAL A 280 21.97 -14.82 -2.69
N PRO A 281 22.72 -13.70 -2.66
CA PRO A 281 24.19 -13.70 -2.57
C PRO A 281 24.81 -14.33 -1.30
N TYR A 282 24.01 -14.89 -0.39
CA TYR A 282 24.40 -15.41 0.92
C TYR A 282 23.86 -16.84 1.15
N PRO A 283 24.56 -17.89 0.66
CA PRO A 283 24.15 -19.30 0.83
C PRO A 283 24.06 -19.72 2.31
N ASP A 284 24.85 -19.09 3.18
CA ASP A 284 24.82 -19.23 4.63
C ASP A 284 23.43 -18.90 5.21
N GLU A 285 22.76 -17.88 4.68
CA GLU A 285 21.46 -17.43 5.17
C GLU A 285 20.32 -18.37 4.76
N MET A 286 20.44 -19.02 3.59
CA MET A 286 19.47 -20.03 3.15
C MET A 286 19.54 -21.28 4.03
N ILE A 287 20.75 -21.72 4.39
CA ILE A 287 20.95 -22.86 5.30
C ILE A 287 20.38 -22.51 6.68
N HIS A 288 20.65 -21.30 7.18
CA HIS A 288 20.10 -20.85 8.45
C HIS A 288 18.56 -20.81 8.43
N LEU A 289 17.95 -20.31 7.36
CA LEU A 289 16.49 -20.27 7.22
C LEU A 289 15.87 -21.68 7.21
N ASP A 290 16.48 -22.64 6.51
CA ASP A 290 16.00 -24.03 6.49
C ASP A 290 16.06 -24.69 7.88
N GLU A 291 17.15 -24.48 8.62
CA GLU A 291 17.26 -24.92 10.02
C GLU A 291 16.23 -24.25 10.93
N MET A 292 15.99 -22.95 10.73
CA MET A 292 14.98 -22.18 11.47
C MET A 292 13.56 -22.68 11.20
N ASN A 293 13.23 -22.97 9.94
CA ASN A 293 11.92 -23.52 9.56
C ASN A 293 11.68 -24.88 10.23
N LYS A 294 12.68 -25.77 10.25
CA LYS A 294 12.57 -27.07 10.96
C LYS A 294 12.26 -26.90 12.44
N LYS A 295 12.92 -25.94 13.11
CA LYS A 295 12.67 -25.63 14.53
C LYS A 295 11.28 -25.02 14.75
N LEU A 296 10.84 -24.14 13.86
CA LEU A 296 9.49 -23.55 13.90
C LEU A 296 8.40 -24.59 13.65
N ASP A 297 8.60 -25.54 12.73
CA ASP A 297 7.68 -26.64 12.48
C ASP A 297 7.51 -27.53 13.70
N ALA A 298 8.61 -27.87 14.38
CA ALA A 298 8.57 -28.65 15.62
C ALA A 298 7.82 -27.90 16.74
N ALA A 299 8.08 -26.59 16.90
CA ALA A 299 7.41 -25.76 17.89
C ALA A 299 5.91 -25.59 17.60
N LEU A 300 5.54 -25.40 16.33
CA LEU A 300 4.15 -25.26 15.90
C LEU A 300 3.37 -26.56 16.14
N ALA A 301 3.96 -27.71 15.78
CA ALA A 301 3.35 -29.02 16.03
C ALA A 301 3.11 -29.27 17.54
N GLN A 302 4.03 -28.84 18.40
CA GLN A 302 3.85 -28.90 19.85
C GLN A 302 2.71 -27.98 20.32
N ALA A 303 2.67 -26.73 19.85
CA ALA A 303 1.63 -25.77 20.20
C ALA A 303 0.22 -26.24 19.75
N ASP A 304 0.11 -26.81 18.55
CA ASP A 304 -1.13 -27.43 18.05
C ASP A 304 -1.57 -28.61 18.92
N GLY A 305 -0.62 -29.42 19.37
CA GLY A 305 -0.84 -30.51 20.32
C GLY A 305 -1.39 -30.02 21.66
N ASP A 306 -0.81 -28.95 22.21
CA ASP A 306 -1.24 -28.35 23.48
C ASP A 306 -2.63 -27.71 23.38
N VAL A 307 -2.90 -26.93 22.33
CA VAL A 307 -4.24 -26.36 22.09
C VAL A 307 -5.29 -27.46 21.98
N SER A 308 -4.98 -28.52 21.21
CA SER A 308 -5.87 -29.67 21.05
C SER A 308 -6.10 -30.42 22.37
N ARG A 309 -5.09 -30.51 23.24
CA ARG A 309 -5.20 -31.14 24.55
C ARG A 309 -6.07 -30.31 25.49
N ILE A 310 -5.83 -29.00 25.59
CA ILE A 310 -6.59 -28.09 26.46
C ILE A 310 -8.06 -28.03 26.02
N ASP A 311 -8.33 -27.98 24.71
CA ASP A 311 -9.70 -27.98 24.20
C ASP A 311 -10.44 -29.31 24.51
N ARG A 312 -9.74 -30.45 24.46
CA ARG A 312 -10.30 -31.73 24.94
C ARG A 312 -10.60 -31.71 26.43
N GLU A 313 -9.66 -31.26 27.26
CA GLU A 313 -9.83 -31.14 28.73
C GLU A 313 -11.03 -30.23 29.07
N TYR A 314 -11.17 -29.09 28.38
CA TYR A 314 -12.30 -28.19 28.54
C TYR A 314 -13.64 -28.86 28.17
N ARG A 315 -13.68 -29.56 27.02
CA ARG A 315 -14.88 -30.28 26.57
C ARG A 315 -15.27 -31.41 27.53
N ASP A 316 -14.31 -32.17 28.03
CA ASP A 316 -14.55 -33.28 28.96
C ASP A 316 -15.02 -32.76 30.33
N ALA A 317 -14.40 -31.69 30.85
CA ALA A 317 -14.85 -31.05 32.09
C ALA A 317 -16.28 -30.49 31.97
N LYS A 318 -16.62 -29.85 30.84
CA LYS A 318 -17.97 -29.36 30.56
C LYS A 318 -18.98 -30.49 30.43
N ARG A 319 -18.59 -31.64 29.86
CA ARG A 319 -19.43 -32.85 29.77
C ARG A 319 -19.68 -33.44 31.16
N TYR A 320 -18.65 -33.58 31.98
CA TYR A 320 -18.75 -34.03 33.37
C TYR A 320 -19.73 -33.18 34.17
N MET A 321 -19.62 -31.84 34.10
CA MET A 321 -20.57 -30.94 34.78
C MET A 321 -22.01 -31.07 34.26
N ALA A 322 -22.20 -31.43 32.99
CA ALA A 322 -23.52 -31.64 32.42
C ALA A 322 -24.14 -32.98 32.86
N GLU A 323 -23.33 -34.05 32.91
CA GLU A 323 -23.76 -35.40 33.30
C GLU A 323 -24.09 -35.50 34.79
N TYR A 324 -23.33 -34.83 35.66
CA TYR A 324 -23.48 -34.90 37.13
C TYR A 324 -24.17 -33.67 37.75
N ARG A 325 -24.84 -32.84 36.93
CA ARG A 325 -25.43 -31.55 37.34
C ARG A 325 -26.40 -31.61 38.54
N GLY A 326 -26.99 -32.78 38.80
CA GLY A 326 -27.91 -33.01 39.92
C GLY A 326 -27.29 -33.71 41.14
N GLU A 327 -26.04 -34.16 41.04
CA GLU A 327 -25.33 -34.93 42.07
C GLU A 327 -24.17 -34.15 42.70
N LEU A 328 -23.72 -33.06 42.07
CA LEU A 328 -22.63 -32.21 42.53
C LEU A 328 -23.07 -31.26 43.65
N ASP A 329 -22.26 -31.17 44.71
CA ASP A 329 -22.51 -30.20 45.78
C ASP A 329 -22.07 -28.76 45.40
N PRO A 330 -22.54 -27.72 46.11
CA PRO A 330 -22.20 -26.33 45.79
C PRO A 330 -20.70 -25.99 45.85
N HIS A 331 -19.92 -26.71 46.67
CA HIS A 331 -18.49 -26.53 46.78
C HIS A 331 -17.76 -27.14 45.57
N GLU A 332 -18.15 -28.35 45.16
CA GLU A 332 -17.63 -29.01 43.96
C GLU A 332 -17.99 -28.26 42.68
N MET A 333 -19.22 -27.70 42.58
CA MET A 333 -19.61 -26.86 41.45
C MET A 333 -18.74 -25.61 41.32
N PHE A 334 -18.45 -24.94 42.43
CA PHE A 334 -17.61 -23.74 42.44
C PHE A 334 -16.15 -24.05 42.05
N GLN A 335 -15.60 -25.17 42.51
CA GLN A 335 -14.25 -25.62 42.13
C GLN A 335 -14.16 -25.94 40.64
N ASN A 336 -15.15 -26.65 40.09
CA ASN A 336 -15.20 -26.98 38.66
C ASN A 336 -15.38 -25.74 37.77
N GLU A 337 -16.18 -24.76 38.21
CA GLU A 337 -16.33 -23.49 37.48
C GLU A 337 -15.02 -22.67 37.47
N LEU A 338 -14.30 -22.63 38.60
CA LEU A 338 -13.00 -21.98 38.68
C LEU A 338 -11.97 -22.66 37.76
N LEU A 339 -11.96 -24.00 37.76
CA LEU A 339 -11.06 -24.79 36.90
C LEU A 339 -11.36 -24.54 35.42
N LEU A 340 -12.63 -24.53 35.01
CA LEU A 340 -13.02 -24.17 33.64
C LEU A 340 -12.55 -22.77 33.24
N ARG A 341 -12.68 -21.76 34.11
CA ARG A 341 -12.18 -20.41 33.83
C ARG A 341 -10.66 -20.38 33.69
N GLN A 342 -9.94 -21.17 34.50
CA GLN A 342 -8.48 -21.30 34.37
C GLN A 342 -8.08 -22.00 33.07
N THR A 343 -8.78 -23.08 32.71
CA THR A 343 -8.56 -23.80 31.44
C THR A 343 -8.84 -22.91 30.24
N ASP A 344 -9.90 -22.09 30.28
CA ASP A 344 -10.25 -21.14 29.22
C ASP A 344 -9.16 -20.06 29.03
N HIS A 345 -8.68 -19.47 30.13
CA HIS A 345 -7.54 -18.53 30.09
C HIS A 345 -6.26 -19.18 29.55
N THR A 346 -5.97 -20.41 29.96
CA THR A 346 -4.79 -21.16 29.50
C THR A 346 -4.93 -21.54 28.03
N GLY A 347 -6.13 -21.89 27.58
CA GLY A 347 -6.46 -22.17 26.19
C GLY A 347 -6.31 -20.96 25.30
N ALA A 348 -6.82 -19.79 25.72
CA ALA A 348 -6.63 -18.53 25.01
C ALA A 348 -5.15 -18.15 24.88
N PHE A 349 -4.35 -18.38 25.95
CA PHE A 349 -2.91 -18.15 25.92
C PHE A 349 -2.18 -19.10 24.96
N ALA A 350 -2.50 -20.40 25.00
CA ALA A 350 -1.93 -21.41 24.10
C ALA A 350 -2.27 -21.14 22.63
N ALA A 351 -3.52 -20.76 22.34
CA ALA A 351 -3.95 -20.36 21.00
C ALA A 351 -3.18 -19.12 20.52
N GLY A 352 -2.99 -18.13 21.39
CA GLY A 352 -2.17 -16.95 21.07
C GLY A 352 -0.70 -17.26 20.76
N ILE A 353 -0.10 -18.27 21.42
CA ILE A 353 1.26 -18.74 21.09
C ILE A 353 1.28 -19.40 19.71
N ARG A 354 0.31 -20.28 19.42
CA ARG A 354 0.19 -20.93 18.11
C ARG A 354 0.08 -19.91 16.98
N ASP A 355 -0.81 -18.91 17.13
CA ASP A 355 -1.01 -17.87 16.11
C ASP A 355 0.26 -17.04 15.85
N ARG A 356 1.09 -16.82 16.88
CA ARG A 356 2.40 -16.16 16.70
C ARG A 356 3.39 -17.04 15.95
N LEU A 357 3.44 -18.34 16.26
CA LEU A 357 4.31 -19.30 15.57
C LEU A 357 3.92 -19.46 14.10
N GLU A 358 2.63 -19.46 13.79
CA GLU A 358 2.14 -19.50 12.40
C GLU A 358 2.59 -18.25 11.62
N LYS A 359 2.51 -17.06 12.23
CA LYS A 359 3.03 -15.82 11.64
C LYS A 359 4.56 -15.83 11.49
N LEU A 360 5.29 -16.39 12.46
CA LEU A 360 6.74 -16.58 12.36
C LEU A 360 7.11 -17.56 11.25
N LYS A 361 6.31 -18.60 11.00
CA LYS A 361 6.57 -19.56 9.93
C LYS A 361 6.50 -18.92 8.54
N ASP A 362 5.59 -17.96 8.35
CA ASP A 362 5.52 -17.20 7.10
C ASP A 362 6.79 -16.34 6.89
N SER A 363 7.18 -15.60 7.93
CA SER A 363 8.36 -14.72 7.91
C SER A 363 9.09 -14.71 9.27
N PRO A 364 10.11 -15.58 9.47
CA PRO A 364 10.76 -15.76 10.77
C PRO A 364 11.53 -14.54 11.25
N TYR A 365 12.29 -13.93 10.35
CA TYR A 365 13.08 -12.73 10.58
C TYR A 365 13.19 -11.92 9.28
N PHE A 366 13.37 -10.61 9.40
CA PHE A 366 13.51 -9.71 8.26
C PHE A 366 14.85 -8.98 8.24
N ALA A 367 15.65 -9.11 9.30
CA ALA A 367 16.95 -8.44 9.40
C ALA A 367 17.97 -9.25 10.20
N ARG A 368 19.25 -8.96 9.96
CA ARG A 368 20.40 -9.47 10.71
C ARG A 368 21.38 -8.33 10.99
N ILE A 369 21.95 -8.33 12.18
CA ILE A 369 23.08 -7.48 12.56
C ILE A 369 24.20 -8.32 13.17
N ASP A 370 25.44 -7.96 12.88
CA ASP A 370 26.62 -8.54 13.52
C ASP A 370 27.28 -7.48 14.41
N PHE A 371 27.23 -7.68 15.73
CA PHE A 371 27.67 -6.71 16.74
C PHE A 371 28.60 -7.36 17.77
N GLY A 372 29.70 -6.70 18.10
CA GLY A 372 30.62 -7.18 19.13
C GLY A 372 31.57 -6.10 19.63
N GLY A 373 32.36 -6.40 20.67
CA GLY A 373 33.41 -5.53 21.15
C GLY A 373 34.56 -5.40 20.14
N ARG A 374 35.29 -4.28 20.15
CA ARG A 374 36.44 -4.03 19.24
C ARG A 374 37.54 -5.11 19.24
N SER A 375 37.57 -5.97 20.25
CA SER A 375 38.57 -7.02 20.45
C SER A 375 37.99 -8.44 20.43
N GLU A 376 36.69 -8.61 20.15
CA GLU A 376 35.99 -9.90 20.15
C GLU A 376 35.36 -10.17 18.77
N SER A 377 35.12 -11.45 18.45
CA SER A 377 34.37 -11.80 17.25
C SER A 377 32.93 -11.30 17.37
N PRO A 378 32.37 -10.61 16.36
CA PRO A 378 31.01 -10.10 16.43
C PRO A 378 29.98 -11.22 16.54
N GLU A 379 29.02 -11.06 17.43
CA GLU A 379 27.88 -11.96 17.61
C GLU A 379 26.78 -11.59 16.62
N THR A 380 26.07 -12.61 16.12
CA THR A 380 25.01 -12.44 15.12
C THR A 380 23.65 -12.39 15.81
N PHE A 381 22.87 -11.36 15.50
CA PHE A 381 21.51 -11.18 15.99
C PHE A 381 20.53 -11.13 14.82
N TYR A 382 19.62 -12.09 14.75
CA TYR A 382 18.48 -12.07 13.82
C TYR A 382 17.30 -11.33 14.44
N ILE A 383 16.65 -10.49 13.64
CA ILE A 383 15.58 -9.60 14.07
C ILE A 383 14.31 -9.94 13.31
N GLY A 384 13.25 -10.24 14.04
CA GLY A 384 11.95 -10.64 13.50
C GLY A 384 10.78 -10.02 14.23
N ARG A 385 9.57 -10.36 13.79
CA ARG A 385 8.33 -9.79 14.35
C ARG A 385 8.11 -10.16 15.82
N PHE A 386 8.53 -11.37 16.21
CA PHE A 386 8.36 -11.90 17.55
C PHE A 386 9.66 -12.55 18.02
N THR A 387 9.86 -12.64 19.34
CA THR A 387 10.97 -13.41 19.89
C THR A 387 10.70 -14.89 19.69
N PHE A 388 11.65 -15.61 19.08
CA PHE A 388 11.62 -17.06 18.99
C PHE A 388 12.74 -17.66 19.84
N ARG A 389 12.35 -18.56 20.77
CA ARG A 389 13.26 -19.31 21.63
C ARG A 389 13.14 -20.79 21.35
N HIS A 390 14.28 -21.45 21.26
CA HIS A 390 14.39 -22.90 21.12
C HIS A 390 15.56 -23.38 21.98
N ASP A 391 15.38 -24.47 22.74
CA ASP A 391 16.40 -25.02 23.66
C ASP A 391 17.04 -23.99 24.61
N ASN A 392 16.24 -23.05 25.10
CA ASN A 392 16.65 -21.97 26.00
C ASN A 392 17.60 -20.92 25.39
N GLU A 393 17.80 -20.95 24.07
CA GLU A 393 18.50 -19.92 23.30
C GLU A 393 17.51 -19.04 22.53
N ILE A 394 17.83 -17.74 22.40
CA ILE A 394 17.06 -16.81 21.56
C ILE A 394 17.64 -16.88 20.16
N LEU A 395 16.86 -17.40 19.21
CA LEU A 395 17.29 -17.50 17.82
C LEU A 395 16.84 -16.30 17.00
N VAL A 396 15.68 -15.74 17.34
CA VAL A 396 15.17 -14.50 16.74
C VAL A 396 14.81 -13.53 17.86
N TYR A 397 15.36 -12.34 17.77
CA TYR A 397 15.02 -11.23 18.65
C TYR A 397 13.81 -10.49 18.09
N ASP A 398 12.84 -10.21 18.96
CA ASP A 398 11.77 -9.29 18.61
C ASP A 398 12.38 -7.95 18.18
N TRP A 399 11.85 -7.38 17.10
CA TRP A 399 12.26 -6.08 16.59
C TRP A 399 12.17 -4.98 17.63
N ARG A 400 11.38 -5.18 18.71
CA ARG A 400 11.24 -4.32 19.88
C ARG A 400 12.37 -4.42 20.90
N ALA A 401 13.23 -5.44 20.83
CA ALA A 401 14.30 -5.64 21.82
C ALA A 401 15.38 -4.53 21.72
N PRO A 402 16.00 -4.09 22.85
CA PRO A 402 16.99 -3.01 22.83
C PRO A 402 18.17 -3.27 21.88
N VAL A 403 18.60 -4.52 21.76
CA VAL A 403 19.65 -4.96 20.81
C VAL A 403 19.23 -4.77 19.35
N SER A 404 17.96 -5.01 19.02
CA SER A 404 17.39 -4.84 17.68
C SER A 404 17.33 -3.37 17.26
N GLY A 405 17.29 -2.45 18.23
CA GLY A 405 17.38 -1.01 18.00
C GLY A 405 18.61 -0.60 17.22
N MET A 406 19.72 -1.34 17.35
CA MET A 406 20.96 -1.05 16.63
C MET A 406 20.80 -1.12 15.11
N PHE A 407 19.97 -2.04 14.61
CA PHE A 407 19.66 -2.14 13.18
C PHE A 407 19.08 -0.83 12.64
N TYR A 408 18.26 -0.16 13.46
CA TYR A 408 17.70 1.13 13.10
C TYR A 408 18.71 2.22 13.41
N ASP A 409 19.06 2.42 14.68
CA ASP A 409 19.70 3.63 15.20
C ASP A 409 21.12 3.91 14.68
N TYR A 410 21.84 2.90 14.20
CA TYR A 410 23.24 3.00 13.81
C TYR A 410 23.51 2.51 12.37
N GLU A 411 24.46 3.18 11.71
CA GLU A 411 25.12 2.65 10.50
C GLU A 411 26.29 1.73 10.90
N PRO A 412 26.82 0.88 10.00
CA PRO A 412 28.01 0.10 10.28
C PRO A 412 29.15 0.98 10.84
N GLY A 413 29.68 0.59 12.00
CA GLY A 413 30.59 1.40 12.80
C GLY A 413 30.27 1.37 14.31
N PRO A 414 30.76 2.34 15.10
CA PRO A 414 30.54 2.38 16.54
C PRO A 414 29.04 2.44 16.90
N ALA A 415 28.56 1.46 17.66
CA ALA A 415 27.16 1.31 18.03
C ALA A 415 27.02 0.86 19.50
N GLY A 416 25.82 0.95 20.05
CA GLY A 416 25.56 0.45 21.39
C GLY A 416 24.10 0.53 21.79
N TYR A 417 23.71 -0.29 22.76
CA TYR A 417 22.33 -0.42 23.22
C TYR A 417 22.24 -0.47 24.75
N ASP A 418 21.10 -0.07 25.29
CA ASP A 418 20.86 -0.03 26.73
C ASP A 418 20.34 -1.38 27.24
N THR A 419 20.94 -1.88 28.33
CA THR A 419 20.43 -3.03 29.09
C THR A 419 20.09 -2.62 30.53
N PRO A 420 19.28 -3.40 31.27
CA PRO A 420 19.01 -3.14 32.69
C PRO A 420 20.28 -3.03 33.56
N SER A 421 21.37 -3.68 33.12
CA SER A 421 22.68 -3.68 33.77
C SER A 421 23.62 -2.54 33.34
N GLY A 422 23.21 -1.70 32.39
CA GLY A 422 24.03 -0.61 31.83
C GLY A 422 24.07 -0.61 30.30
N ARG A 423 24.65 0.42 29.71
CA ARG A 423 24.81 0.53 28.25
C ARG A 423 25.96 -0.37 27.78
N ILE A 424 25.71 -1.16 26.73
CA ILE A 424 26.71 -1.99 26.07
C ILE A 424 27.16 -1.25 24.81
N GLU A 425 28.46 -0.95 24.72
CA GLU A 425 29.08 -0.32 23.55
C GLU A 425 29.92 -1.33 22.76
N GLY A 426 29.94 -1.18 21.44
CA GLY A 426 30.66 -2.07 20.54
C GLY A 426 30.69 -1.53 19.12
N GLU A 427 30.93 -2.43 18.17
CA GLU A 427 31.01 -2.11 16.75
C GLU A 427 30.02 -2.97 15.96
N LEU A 428 29.15 -2.31 15.21
CA LEU A 428 28.25 -2.92 14.26
C LEU A 428 29.01 -3.16 12.95
N THR A 429 29.31 -4.41 12.66
CA THR A 429 30.19 -4.77 11.53
C THR A 429 29.41 -5.04 10.25
N ARG A 430 28.21 -5.63 10.37
CA ARG A 430 27.36 -5.98 9.23
C ARG A 430 25.89 -5.74 9.55
N LYS A 431 25.15 -5.42 8.50
CA LYS A 431 23.71 -5.23 8.52
C LYS A 431 23.11 -5.80 7.25
N ARG A 432 22.18 -6.73 7.39
CA ARG A 432 21.46 -7.35 6.29
C ARG A 432 19.96 -7.26 6.48
N GLN A 433 19.24 -7.16 5.37
CA GLN A 433 17.79 -7.15 5.31
C GLN A 433 17.32 -8.29 4.39
N PHE A 434 16.26 -8.97 4.79
CA PHE A 434 15.71 -10.13 4.10
C PHE A 434 14.25 -9.92 3.77
N LYS A 435 13.81 -10.53 2.67
CA LYS A 435 12.40 -10.80 2.41
C LYS A 435 12.19 -12.29 2.40
N ILE A 436 11.32 -12.73 3.30
CA ILE A 436 10.95 -14.14 3.47
C ILE A 436 9.43 -14.21 3.39
N ARG A 437 8.95 -15.13 2.57
CA ARG A 437 7.52 -15.39 2.38
C ARG A 437 7.28 -16.89 2.32
N ASN A 438 6.26 -17.38 3.02
CA ASN A 438 5.96 -18.81 3.15
C ASN A 438 7.21 -19.62 3.55
N GLY A 439 8.04 -19.08 4.44
CA GLY A 439 9.29 -19.73 4.88
C GLY A 439 10.40 -19.80 3.83
N THR A 440 10.25 -19.15 2.67
CA THR A 440 11.24 -19.16 1.58
C THR A 440 11.85 -17.77 1.42
N MET A 441 13.18 -17.68 1.31
CA MET A 441 13.87 -16.40 1.11
C MET A 441 13.72 -15.94 -0.34
N GLU A 442 13.06 -14.81 -0.55
CA GLU A 442 12.93 -14.18 -1.86
C GLU A 442 14.21 -13.41 -2.21
N TYR A 443 14.74 -12.64 -1.26
CA TYR A 443 16.02 -11.94 -1.42
C TYR A 443 16.69 -11.60 -0.08
N ALA A 444 17.99 -11.29 -0.16
CA ALA A 444 18.82 -10.80 0.93
C ALA A 444 19.72 -9.65 0.46
N LEU A 445 19.74 -8.55 1.23
CA LEU A 445 20.49 -7.33 0.91
C LEU A 445 21.44 -7.01 2.05
N GLU A 446 22.67 -6.60 1.72
CA GLU A 446 23.60 -6.04 2.70
C GLU A 446 23.60 -4.52 2.58
N SER A 447 23.35 -3.84 3.70
CA SER A 447 23.32 -2.38 3.77
C SER A 447 24.76 -1.84 3.68
N SER A 448 25.30 -1.82 2.47
CA SER A 448 26.47 -1.03 2.11
C SER A 448 26.01 0.06 1.13
N SER A 449 26.54 1.26 1.28
CA SER A 449 25.96 2.54 0.84
C SER A 449 25.81 2.77 -0.68
N HIS A 450 25.74 1.73 -1.53
CA HIS A 450 25.83 1.86 -2.99
C HIS A 450 24.93 0.92 -3.84
N ILE A 451 23.81 0.39 -3.32
CA ILE A 451 22.86 -0.38 -4.16
C ILE A 451 21.47 0.22 -4.07
N GLN A 452 21.24 1.35 -4.76
CA GLN A 452 19.99 2.12 -4.63
C GLN A 452 19.04 2.08 -5.83
N ASP A 453 19.47 1.67 -7.04
CA ASP A 453 18.61 1.85 -8.23
C ASP A 453 17.96 0.54 -8.76
N ASP A 454 18.68 -0.58 -8.86
CA ASP A 454 18.14 -1.81 -9.50
C ASP A 454 17.22 -2.64 -8.60
N ILE A 455 17.42 -2.58 -7.28
CA ILE A 455 16.56 -3.29 -6.30
C ILE A 455 15.26 -2.52 -6.06
N LEU A 456 15.29 -1.20 -6.14
CA LEU A 456 14.08 -0.38 -6.06
C LEU A 456 13.09 -0.79 -7.17
N GLN A 457 13.59 -1.03 -8.39
CA GLN A 457 12.80 -1.54 -9.51
C GLN A 457 12.28 -2.98 -9.30
N LYS A 458 13.06 -3.87 -8.65
CA LYS A 458 12.61 -5.24 -8.34
C LYS A 458 11.58 -5.31 -7.20
N GLU A 459 11.71 -4.48 -6.17
CA GLU A 459 10.67 -4.32 -5.14
C GLU A 459 9.39 -3.70 -5.74
N LEU A 460 9.54 -2.77 -6.69
CA LEU A 460 8.42 -2.21 -7.45
C LEU A 460 7.67 -3.27 -8.30
N SER A 461 8.29 -4.41 -8.65
CA SER A 461 7.66 -5.45 -9.47
C SER A 461 7.07 -6.63 -8.69
N HIS A 462 7.56 -6.96 -7.49
CA HIS A 462 7.19 -8.23 -6.80
C HIS A 462 6.24 -8.11 -5.59
N THR A 463 6.05 -6.94 -4.98
CA THR A 463 4.97 -6.77 -3.99
C THR A 463 3.64 -6.53 -4.71
N SER A 464 2.65 -7.38 -4.45
CA SER A 464 1.25 -7.14 -4.86
C SER A 464 0.54 -6.09 -4.01
N ASP A 465 1.23 -5.53 -3.00
CA ASP A 465 0.69 -4.48 -2.13
C ASP A 465 1.42 -3.14 -2.36
N GLU A 466 0.72 -2.23 -3.03
CA GLU A 466 1.20 -0.89 -3.42
C GLU A 466 1.42 0.04 -2.21
N ARG A 467 0.81 -0.28 -1.06
CA ARG A 467 0.90 0.50 0.18
C ARG A 467 2.31 0.52 0.76
N MET A 468 3.05 -0.59 0.63
CA MET A 468 4.46 -0.66 1.01
C MET A 468 5.37 0.02 -0.02
N LYS A 469 5.03 -0.03 -1.32
CA LYS A 469 5.83 0.58 -2.40
C LYS A 469 5.99 2.10 -2.25
N SER A 470 4.96 2.82 -1.80
CA SER A 470 5.03 4.29 -1.59
C SER A 470 5.82 4.71 -0.34
N ILE A 471 6.02 3.78 0.60
CA ILE A 471 6.66 4.03 1.89
C ILE A 471 8.16 3.71 1.84
N ILE A 472 8.54 2.67 1.09
CA ILE A 472 9.90 2.12 1.03
C ILE A 472 10.80 2.86 0.01
N THR A 473 10.25 3.74 -0.83
CA THR A 473 11.06 4.63 -1.70
C THR A 473 11.85 5.64 -0.85
N THR A 474 13.00 5.18 -0.37
CA THR A 474 14.09 5.90 0.29
C THR A 474 13.65 6.82 1.43
N ILE A 475 13.63 6.30 2.66
CA ILE A 475 13.73 7.16 3.84
C ILE A 475 15.08 7.87 3.78
N GLN A 476 15.05 9.14 3.39
CA GLN A 476 16.25 9.97 3.26
C GLN A 476 16.76 10.37 4.64
N LYS A 477 18.03 10.79 4.72
CA LYS A 477 18.68 11.20 5.99
C LYS A 477 17.87 12.26 6.77
N GLU A 478 17.22 13.18 6.06
CA GLU A 478 16.35 14.22 6.65
C GLU A 478 15.08 13.62 7.28
N GLN A 479 14.36 12.75 6.54
CA GLN A 479 13.17 12.04 7.03
C GLN A 479 13.52 11.12 8.21
N ASN A 480 14.65 10.43 8.15
CA ASN A 480 15.13 9.54 9.20
C ASN A 480 15.40 10.30 10.52
N LYS A 481 15.95 11.52 10.43
CA LYS A 481 16.18 12.39 11.60
C LYS A 481 14.87 12.76 12.30
N ILE A 482 13.81 13.03 11.53
CA ILE A 482 12.48 13.36 12.05
C ILE A 482 11.86 12.12 12.73
N ILE A 483 11.90 10.98 12.04
CA ILE A 483 11.38 9.69 12.52
C ILE A 483 12.00 9.34 13.88
N ARG A 484 13.33 9.43 13.99
CA ARG A 484 14.11 8.98 15.17
C ARG A 484 14.29 10.03 16.26
N SER A 485 13.65 11.18 16.15
CA SER A 485 13.71 12.15 17.24
C SER A 485 13.04 11.54 18.49
N GLY A 486 13.87 11.11 19.45
CA GLY A 486 13.45 10.46 20.70
C GLY A 486 12.77 11.39 21.70
N HIS A 487 12.34 12.56 21.26
CA HIS A 487 11.63 13.52 22.08
C HIS A 487 10.18 13.06 22.24
N ALA A 488 9.76 12.81 23.48
CA ALA A 488 8.39 12.41 23.80
C ALA A 488 7.38 13.58 23.78
N GLY A 489 7.81 14.78 23.37
CA GLY A 489 6.97 15.98 23.27
C GLY A 489 6.26 16.13 21.92
N THR A 490 5.49 17.20 21.78
CA THR A 490 4.80 17.52 20.52
C THR A 490 5.80 17.84 19.41
N MET A 491 5.53 17.32 18.21
CA MET A 491 6.31 17.59 17.00
C MET A 491 5.38 18.10 15.91
N VAL A 492 5.80 19.16 15.22
CA VAL A 492 5.13 19.76 14.06
C VAL A 492 6.02 19.55 12.83
N ILE A 493 5.46 18.93 11.79
CA ILE A 493 6.15 18.58 10.54
C ILE A 493 5.46 19.33 9.39
N GLN A 494 6.11 20.38 8.91
CA GLN A 494 5.71 21.08 7.68
C GLN A 494 6.40 20.41 6.50
N GLY A 495 5.68 20.08 5.45
CA GLY A 495 6.32 19.52 4.25
C GLY A 495 5.56 19.82 2.98
N VAL A 496 6.25 19.91 1.86
CA VAL A 496 5.64 20.17 0.56
C VAL A 496 4.88 18.96 0.01
N ALA A 497 3.99 19.15 -0.97
CA ALA A 497 3.33 18.05 -1.68
C ALA A 497 4.35 17.01 -2.18
N GLY A 498 4.09 15.71 -1.95
CA GLY A 498 4.97 14.63 -2.42
C GLY A 498 6.26 14.43 -1.61
N SER A 499 6.42 15.06 -0.44
CA SER A 499 7.60 14.89 0.41
C SER A 499 7.58 13.69 1.37
N GLY A 500 6.51 12.87 1.32
CA GLY A 500 6.38 11.66 2.14
C GLY A 500 6.02 11.92 3.61
N LYS A 501 5.39 13.06 3.94
CA LYS A 501 4.96 13.41 5.33
C LYS A 501 4.19 12.29 6.03
N THR A 502 3.25 11.67 5.33
CA THR A 502 2.45 10.55 5.82
C THR A 502 3.32 9.35 6.16
N SER A 503 4.22 8.97 5.24
CA SER A 503 5.17 7.88 5.44
C SER A 503 6.09 8.16 6.62
N VAL A 504 6.56 9.40 6.77
CA VAL A 504 7.34 9.86 7.93
C VAL A 504 6.54 9.74 9.23
N ALA A 505 5.26 10.11 9.23
CA ALA A 505 4.39 9.98 10.40
C ALA A 505 4.18 8.51 10.79
N LEU A 506 3.92 7.64 9.82
CA LEU A 506 3.80 6.19 10.01
C LEU A 506 5.04 5.58 10.65
N HIS A 507 6.21 5.83 10.04
CA HIS A 507 7.48 5.34 10.58
C HIS A 507 7.80 5.92 11.94
N ARG A 508 7.44 7.19 12.18
CA ARG A 508 7.59 7.81 13.50
C ARG A 508 6.70 7.12 14.54
N ILE A 509 5.45 6.81 14.24
CA ILE A 509 4.56 6.08 15.16
C ILE A 509 5.16 4.71 15.47
N ALA A 510 5.61 3.98 14.45
CA ALA A 510 6.28 2.70 14.65
C ALA A 510 7.53 2.82 15.54
N PHE A 511 8.36 3.86 15.32
CA PHE A 511 9.51 4.16 16.16
C PHE A 511 9.12 4.54 17.59
N LEU A 512 8.05 5.30 17.81
CA LEU A 512 7.57 5.66 19.14
C LEU A 512 6.99 4.45 19.89
N LEU A 513 6.23 3.59 19.21
CA LEU A 513 5.75 2.31 19.74
C LEU A 513 6.91 1.40 20.12
N TYR A 514 7.98 1.39 19.33
CA TYR A 514 9.22 0.69 19.64
C TYR A 514 9.93 1.27 20.87
N ARG A 515 10.26 2.56 20.82
CA ARG A 515 11.09 3.24 21.81
C ARG A 515 10.39 3.35 23.16
N PHE A 516 9.07 3.49 23.17
CA PHE A 516 8.24 3.65 24.36
C PHE A 516 7.32 2.44 24.62
N ARG A 517 7.70 1.24 24.18
CA ARG A 517 6.92 0.00 24.33
C ARG A 517 6.43 -0.31 25.76
N ASP A 518 7.15 0.17 26.78
CA ASP A 518 6.77 -0.02 28.19
C ASP A 518 5.63 0.93 28.63
N ARG A 519 5.31 1.96 27.83
CA ARG A 519 4.34 3.01 28.16
C ARG A 519 3.28 3.24 27.08
N LEU A 520 3.56 2.88 25.82
CA LEU A 520 2.74 3.15 24.64
C LEU A 520 2.49 1.86 23.85
N THR A 521 1.22 1.51 23.67
CA THR A 521 0.75 0.44 22.78
C THR A 521 -0.01 1.02 21.59
N ALA A 522 -0.33 0.21 20.58
CA ALA A 522 -1.02 0.69 19.38
C ALA A 522 -2.44 1.19 19.69
N GLU A 523 -3.17 0.54 20.61
CA GLU A 523 -4.44 1.02 21.15
C GLU A 523 -4.36 2.41 21.83
N ASN A 524 -3.15 2.83 22.24
CA ASN A 524 -2.94 4.14 22.86
C ASN A 524 -2.63 5.25 21.85
N VAL A 525 -2.53 4.93 20.56
CA VAL A 525 -2.33 5.91 19.48
C VAL A 525 -3.68 6.18 18.81
N ALA A 526 -4.00 7.45 18.61
CA ALA A 526 -5.14 7.86 17.81
C ALA A 526 -4.69 8.71 16.62
N ILE A 527 -5.37 8.56 15.49
CA ILE A 527 -5.11 9.34 14.27
C ILE A 527 -6.34 10.18 13.96
N LEU A 528 -6.11 11.47 13.74
CA LEU A 528 -7.09 12.45 13.33
C LEU A 528 -6.77 12.90 11.91
N SER A 529 -7.62 12.53 10.95
CA SER A 529 -7.48 12.88 9.53
C SER A 529 -8.81 13.41 8.99
N PRO A 530 -8.80 14.35 8.02
CA PRO A 530 -10.04 14.84 7.42
C PRO A 530 -10.61 13.86 6.39
N ASN A 531 -9.84 12.88 5.92
CA ASN A 531 -10.24 11.91 4.91
C ASN A 531 -10.21 10.47 5.46
N LYS A 532 -11.39 9.87 5.62
CA LYS A 532 -11.55 8.49 6.13
C LYS A 532 -10.85 7.44 5.27
N VAL A 533 -10.84 7.65 3.95
CA VAL A 533 -10.16 6.75 3.00
C VAL A 533 -8.66 6.65 3.28
N PHE A 534 -8.06 7.75 3.73
CA PHE A 534 -6.64 7.85 4.01
C PHE A 534 -6.27 7.29 5.39
N ALA A 535 -7.16 7.44 6.37
CA ALA A 535 -6.95 6.83 7.66
C ALA A 535 -7.11 5.29 7.61
N ASP A 536 -7.98 4.75 6.74
CA ASP A 536 -8.03 3.31 6.39
C ASP A 536 -6.70 2.82 5.77
N TYR A 537 -6.06 3.65 4.93
CA TYR A 537 -4.72 3.36 4.39
C TYR A 537 -3.68 3.23 5.51
N ILE A 538 -3.65 4.19 6.45
CA ILE A 538 -2.75 4.16 7.60
C ILE A 538 -3.02 2.95 8.51
N SER A 539 -4.29 2.68 8.80
CA SER A 539 -4.74 1.59 9.66
C SER A 539 -4.40 0.22 9.08
N GLY A 540 -4.24 0.09 7.75
CA GLY A 540 -3.79 -1.15 7.10
C GLY A 540 -2.28 -1.40 7.11
N VAL A 541 -1.45 -0.35 7.22
CA VAL A 541 0.02 -0.47 7.19
C VAL A 541 0.61 -0.70 8.58
N ILE A 542 0.01 -0.10 9.62
CA ILE A 542 0.51 -0.24 10.99
C ILE A 542 0.39 -1.68 11.55
N PRO A 543 -0.63 -2.51 11.24
CA PRO A 543 -0.78 -3.89 11.74
C PRO A 543 0.33 -4.87 11.31
N GLU A 544 1.08 -4.54 10.24
CA GLU A 544 2.29 -5.30 9.90
C GLU A 544 3.42 -5.06 10.92
N LEU A 545 3.40 -3.92 11.62
CA LEU A 545 4.38 -3.48 12.62
C LEU A 545 3.85 -3.54 14.07
N ALA A 546 2.54 -3.43 14.29
CA ALA A 546 1.88 -3.42 15.59
C ALA A 546 0.84 -4.55 15.71
N GLU A 547 0.71 -5.11 16.91
CA GLU A 547 -0.16 -6.29 17.16
C GLU A 547 -1.66 -5.95 17.14
N GLU A 548 -2.03 -4.67 17.16
CA GLU A 548 -3.40 -4.15 17.26
C GLU A 548 -3.63 -2.98 16.29
N PRO A 549 -4.85 -2.78 15.77
CA PRO A 549 -5.18 -1.66 14.88
C PRO A 549 -5.14 -0.32 15.63
N VAL A 550 -4.74 0.74 14.92
CA VAL A 550 -4.72 2.10 15.49
C VAL A 550 -6.12 2.71 15.40
N TYR A 551 -6.50 3.50 16.41
CA TYR A 551 -7.82 4.11 16.47
C TYR A 551 -7.92 5.36 15.59
N GLU A 552 -8.87 5.38 14.66
CA GLU A 552 -9.17 6.54 13.82
C GLU A 552 -10.28 7.40 14.45
N LEU A 553 -10.13 8.72 14.33
CA LEU A 553 -11.11 9.71 14.75
C LEU A 553 -11.27 10.78 13.67
N SER A 554 -12.51 11.24 13.49
CA SER A 554 -12.83 12.47 12.76
C SER A 554 -13.36 13.57 13.68
N PHE A 555 -13.31 14.83 13.23
CA PHE A 555 -13.91 15.95 13.96
C PHE A 555 -15.42 15.80 14.13
N ALA A 556 -16.11 15.25 13.13
CA ALA A 556 -17.55 15.00 13.22
C ALA A 556 -17.85 14.00 14.36
N GLU A 557 -17.13 12.88 14.42
CA GLU A 557 -17.30 11.88 15.49
C GLU A 557 -16.96 12.45 16.87
N ILE A 558 -15.90 13.27 16.99
CA ILE A 558 -15.58 13.96 18.25
C ILE A 558 -16.74 14.86 18.69
N ALA A 559 -17.30 15.64 17.77
CA ALA A 559 -18.43 16.50 18.07
C ALA A 559 -19.69 15.69 18.44
N GLU A 560 -20.00 14.62 17.71
CA GLU A 560 -21.13 13.72 18.00
C GLU A 560 -21.02 13.11 19.39
N MET A 561 -19.87 12.51 19.75
CA MET A 561 -19.63 11.88 21.05
C MET A 561 -19.93 12.81 22.24
N HIS A 562 -19.75 14.12 22.07
CA HIS A 562 -19.97 15.10 23.13
C HIS A 562 -21.28 15.88 23.02
N LEU A 563 -21.84 16.05 21.83
CA LEU A 563 -22.99 16.92 21.56
C LEU A 563 -24.29 16.17 21.23
N GLU A 564 -24.25 14.87 20.91
CA GLU A 564 -25.42 14.08 20.46
C GLU A 564 -26.67 14.27 21.34
N ARG A 565 -26.47 14.33 22.67
CA ARG A 565 -27.56 14.49 23.65
C ARG A 565 -27.82 15.94 24.09
N VAL A 566 -27.12 16.90 23.48
CA VAL A 566 -27.11 18.32 23.87
C VAL A 566 -27.70 19.19 22.76
N ILE A 567 -27.16 19.11 21.54
CA ILE A 567 -27.57 19.93 20.40
C ILE A 567 -27.18 19.24 19.09
N HIS A 568 -28.02 19.35 18.06
CA HIS A 568 -27.67 18.85 16.73
C HIS A 568 -26.76 19.83 15.99
N PHE A 569 -26.08 19.36 14.95
CA PHE A 569 -25.32 20.22 14.05
C PHE A 569 -25.38 19.70 12.61
N GLU A 570 -25.15 20.59 11.66
CA GLU A 570 -25.05 20.22 10.25
C GLU A 570 -23.60 19.86 9.88
N PRO A 571 -23.40 18.97 8.89
CA PRO A 571 -22.06 18.63 8.42
C PRO A 571 -21.37 19.84 7.80
N GLU A 572 -20.04 19.77 7.74
CA GLU A 572 -19.22 20.80 7.11
C GLU A 572 -19.60 21.02 5.65
N ARG A 573 -19.89 22.27 5.30
CA ARG A 573 -20.23 22.67 3.92
C ARG A 573 -18.98 23.19 3.21
N ASN A 574 -18.85 22.89 1.92
CA ASN A 574 -17.80 23.45 1.09
C ASN A 574 -18.12 24.95 0.81
N PRO A 575 -17.24 25.89 1.19
CA PRO A 575 -17.46 27.32 0.94
C PRO A 575 -17.68 27.65 -0.54
N SER A 576 -17.08 26.87 -1.43
CA SER A 576 -17.16 27.06 -2.89
C SER A 576 -18.46 26.53 -3.51
N GLU A 577 -19.31 25.84 -2.74
CA GLU A 577 -20.56 25.22 -3.22
C GLU A 577 -21.83 25.83 -2.59
N THR A 578 -21.67 26.85 -1.75
CA THR A 578 -22.76 27.53 -1.06
C THR A 578 -23.14 28.84 -1.76
N GLU A 579 -24.43 29.16 -1.74
CA GLU A 579 -24.96 30.45 -2.19
C GLU A 579 -24.92 31.51 -1.08
N ASP A 580 -24.54 31.13 0.15
CA ASP A 580 -24.45 32.03 1.30
C ASP A 580 -23.17 32.88 1.26
N VAL A 581 -23.34 34.12 0.79
CA VAL A 581 -22.28 35.13 0.68
C VAL A 581 -21.64 35.47 2.04
N ASN A 582 -22.37 35.32 3.15
CA ASN A 582 -21.89 35.68 4.48
C ASN A 582 -21.18 34.52 5.20
N LEU A 583 -21.19 33.30 4.64
CA LEU A 583 -20.50 32.15 5.24
C LEU A 583 -18.99 32.38 5.34
N ALA A 584 -18.41 32.98 4.31
CA ALA A 584 -16.99 33.33 4.24
C ALA A 584 -16.55 34.22 5.42
N GLU A 585 -17.32 35.26 5.72
CA GLU A 585 -17.06 36.17 6.83
C GLU A 585 -17.14 35.45 8.19
N ARG A 586 -18.14 34.57 8.36
CA ARG A 586 -18.27 33.76 9.59
C ARG A 586 -17.09 32.82 9.78
N ILE A 587 -16.60 32.18 8.72
CA ILE A 587 -15.43 31.30 8.76
C ILE A 587 -14.17 32.10 9.10
N LEU A 588 -13.93 33.24 8.43
CA LEU A 588 -12.79 34.11 8.71
C LEU A 588 -12.76 34.54 10.17
N TYR A 589 -13.89 35.03 10.69
CA TYR A 589 -13.97 35.49 12.07
C TYR A 589 -13.71 34.38 13.09
N LYS A 590 -14.29 33.18 12.89
CA LYS A 590 -14.21 32.08 13.85
C LYS A 590 -12.91 31.26 13.75
N SER A 591 -12.20 31.34 12.62
CA SER A 591 -10.91 30.67 12.40
C SER A 591 -9.69 31.52 12.78
N ALA A 592 -9.89 32.79 13.19
CA ALA A 592 -8.82 33.67 13.59
C ALA A 592 -8.28 33.33 15.00
N PRO A 593 -6.96 33.42 15.27
CA PRO A 593 -6.40 33.25 16.61
C PRO A 593 -7.00 34.21 17.66
N GLU A 594 -7.36 35.42 17.25
CA GLU A 594 -7.99 36.43 18.10
C GLU A 594 -9.36 35.99 18.63
N PHE A 595 -10.06 35.14 17.87
CA PHE A 595 -11.34 34.58 18.29
C PHE A 595 -11.19 33.68 19.51
N VAL A 596 -10.15 32.84 19.54
CA VAL A 596 -9.83 32.00 20.71
C VAL A 596 -9.54 32.90 21.92
N SER A 597 -8.75 33.95 21.73
CA SER A 597 -8.44 34.93 22.78
C SER A 597 -9.67 35.69 23.30
N LEU A 598 -10.66 35.95 22.44
CA LEU A 598 -11.96 36.52 22.82
C LEU A 598 -12.78 35.52 23.65
N MET A 599 -12.81 34.25 23.24
CA MET A 599 -13.50 33.19 23.97
C MET A 599 -12.88 32.94 25.35
N ASP A 600 -11.55 32.91 25.44
CA ASP A 600 -10.82 32.72 26.71
C ASP A 600 -11.19 33.81 27.73
N ARG A 601 -11.21 35.07 27.29
CA ARG A 601 -11.64 36.20 28.13
C ARG A 601 -13.09 36.05 28.57
N TYR A 602 -13.99 35.70 27.65
CA TYR A 602 -15.39 35.49 27.99
C TYR A 602 -15.58 34.36 29.00
N ILE A 603 -14.89 33.23 28.82
CA ILE A 603 -14.93 32.07 29.71
C ILE A 603 -14.37 32.42 31.09
N ALA A 604 -13.29 33.21 31.17
CA ALA A 604 -12.71 33.66 32.43
C ALA A 604 -13.67 34.56 33.24
N GLU A 605 -14.57 35.27 32.57
CA GLU A 605 -15.59 36.14 33.18
C GLU A 605 -16.89 35.40 33.56
N LEU A 606 -17.15 34.21 33.00
CA LEU A 606 -18.36 33.43 33.28
C LEU A 606 -18.61 33.17 34.78
N PRO A 607 -17.60 32.83 35.61
CA PRO A 607 -17.83 32.63 37.05
C PRO A 607 -18.39 33.85 37.81
N TYR A 608 -18.24 35.04 37.25
CA TYR A 608 -18.73 36.30 37.84
C TYR A 608 -20.07 36.75 37.24
N THR A 609 -20.33 36.40 35.98
CA THR A 609 -21.50 36.88 35.23
C THR A 609 -22.62 35.84 35.14
N ALA A 610 -22.26 34.55 35.08
CA ALA A 610 -23.18 33.42 34.93
C ALA A 610 -23.69 32.87 36.26
N PHE A 611 -23.16 33.33 37.40
CA PHE A 611 -23.53 32.89 38.74
C PHE A 611 -23.80 34.12 39.63
N ALA A 612 -25.04 34.25 40.11
CA ALA A 612 -25.49 35.35 40.96
C ALA A 612 -25.80 34.80 42.37
N PRO A 613 -24.80 34.69 43.25
CA PRO A 613 -24.95 34.06 44.55
C PRO A 613 -25.87 34.89 45.46
N ALA A 614 -26.85 34.23 46.05
CA ALA A 614 -27.68 34.78 47.12
C ALA A 614 -27.41 34.03 48.43
N ALA A 615 -27.78 34.63 49.57
CA ALA A 615 -27.67 33.94 50.86
C ALA A 615 -28.51 32.64 50.85
N TYR A 616 -27.96 31.56 51.41
CA TYR A 616 -28.65 30.28 51.56
C TYR A 616 -28.91 30.01 53.04
N THR A 617 -30.18 29.81 53.39
CA THR A 617 -30.63 29.62 54.76
C THR A 617 -31.45 28.34 54.87
N TYR A 618 -31.18 27.53 55.90
CA TYR A 618 -31.95 26.34 56.22
C TYR A 618 -32.09 26.23 57.75
N GLY A 619 -33.32 26.31 58.25
CA GLY A 619 -33.57 26.40 59.69
C GLY A 619 -32.83 27.59 60.30
N ARG A 620 -31.99 27.31 61.31
CA ARG A 620 -31.13 28.33 61.96
C ARG A 620 -29.79 28.58 61.26
N PHE A 621 -29.41 27.75 60.29
CA PHE A 621 -28.12 27.83 59.64
C PHE A 621 -28.20 28.72 58.40
N SER A 622 -27.20 29.59 58.22
CA SER A 622 -27.15 30.50 57.07
C SER A 622 -25.73 30.75 56.59
N VAL A 623 -25.58 30.87 55.27
CA VAL A 623 -24.34 31.32 54.63
C VAL A 623 -24.64 32.53 53.72
N SER A 624 -23.74 33.51 53.74
CA SER A 624 -23.87 34.71 52.88
C SER A 624 -23.53 34.41 51.43
N GLY A 625 -24.10 35.19 50.50
CA GLY A 625 -23.79 35.09 49.07
C GLY A 625 -22.30 35.35 48.77
N GLU A 626 -21.66 36.28 49.49
CA GLU A 626 -20.21 36.55 49.36
C GLU A 626 -19.36 35.33 49.70
N TRP A 627 -19.74 34.58 50.74
CA TRP A 627 -19.02 33.38 51.13
C TRP A 627 -19.19 32.27 50.07
N ILE A 628 -20.41 32.11 49.54
CA ILE A 628 -20.69 31.17 48.44
C ILE A 628 -19.86 31.54 47.21
N GLN A 629 -19.80 32.83 46.85
CA GLN A 629 -18.97 33.31 45.74
C GLN A 629 -17.50 32.96 45.93
N LYS A 630 -16.96 33.22 47.13
CA LYS A 630 -15.56 32.94 47.45
C LYS A 630 -15.24 31.45 47.31
N ARG A 631 -16.12 30.57 47.78
CA ARG A 631 -15.96 29.11 47.62
C ARG A 631 -16.10 28.68 46.16
N PHE A 632 -17.07 29.23 45.44
CA PHE A 632 -17.27 28.95 44.02
C PHE A 632 -16.05 29.33 43.18
N LEU A 633 -15.44 30.50 43.44
CA LEU A 633 -14.22 30.96 42.77
C LEU A 633 -12.97 30.16 43.18
N ALA A 634 -12.94 29.59 44.39
CA ALA A 634 -11.82 28.75 44.83
C ALA A 634 -11.69 27.46 44.00
N TYR A 635 -12.80 26.93 43.47
CA TYR A 635 -12.83 25.75 42.60
C TYR A 635 -12.59 26.07 41.12
N LYS A 636 -11.73 27.05 40.81
CA LYS A 636 -11.46 27.53 39.44
C LYS A 636 -10.98 26.44 38.47
N SER A 637 -10.36 25.36 38.96
CA SER A 637 -9.90 24.21 38.17
C SER A 637 -11.03 23.29 37.67
N HIS A 638 -12.26 23.47 38.17
CA HIS A 638 -13.41 22.67 37.76
C HIS A 638 -14.34 23.46 36.82
N PRO A 639 -15.06 22.78 35.91
CA PRO A 639 -16.15 23.39 35.12
C PRO A 639 -17.24 24.00 36.00
N LEU A 640 -17.91 25.05 35.51
CA LEU A 640 -18.88 25.83 36.32
C LEU A 640 -19.92 24.96 37.03
N ARG A 641 -20.57 24.02 36.33
CA ARG A 641 -21.58 23.14 36.94
C ARG A 641 -20.99 22.21 37.99
N LYS A 642 -19.78 21.70 37.78
CA LYS A 642 -19.09 20.79 38.72
C LYS A 642 -18.65 21.49 40.01
N ARG A 643 -18.60 22.82 40.04
CA ARG A 643 -18.33 23.60 41.26
C ARG A 643 -19.50 23.59 42.25
N LEU A 644 -20.75 23.55 41.77
CA LEU A 644 -21.93 23.66 42.63
C LEU A 644 -22.04 22.52 43.66
N PRO A 645 -21.83 21.23 43.30
CA PRO A 645 -21.78 20.14 44.28
C PRO A 645 -20.65 20.28 45.30
N LEU A 646 -19.49 20.83 44.91
CA LEU A 646 -18.38 21.05 45.82
C LEU A 646 -18.71 22.15 46.84
N VAL A 647 -19.25 23.27 46.37
CA VAL A 647 -19.74 24.34 47.25
C VAL A 647 -20.88 23.85 48.16
N ALA A 648 -21.78 23.00 47.65
CA ALA A 648 -22.82 22.39 48.46
C ALA A 648 -22.25 21.51 49.59
N LYS A 649 -21.16 20.77 49.34
CA LYS A 649 -20.45 20.02 50.38
C LYS A 649 -19.82 20.95 51.41
N ASP A 650 -19.18 22.05 50.99
CA ASP A 650 -18.64 23.05 51.91
C ASP A 650 -19.73 23.67 52.80
N ILE A 651 -20.91 23.96 52.25
CA ILE A 651 -22.07 24.45 53.01
C ILE A 651 -22.52 23.39 54.01
N PHE A 652 -22.62 22.13 53.59
CA PHE A 652 -23.03 21.03 54.45
C PHE A 652 -22.06 20.81 55.61
N HIS A 653 -20.75 20.73 55.34
CA HIS A 653 -19.71 20.56 56.37
C HIS A 653 -19.69 21.71 57.37
N ARG A 654 -19.95 22.94 56.90
CA ARG A 654 -20.09 24.10 57.77
C ARG A 654 -21.31 23.96 58.68
N PHE A 655 -22.46 23.61 58.12
CA PHE A 655 -23.68 23.43 58.90
C PHE A 655 -23.54 22.27 59.90
N GLU A 656 -22.87 21.19 59.53
CA GLU A 656 -22.53 20.08 60.42
C GLU A 656 -21.62 20.52 61.58
N SER A 657 -20.58 21.32 61.29
CA SER A 657 -19.69 21.87 62.33
C SER A 657 -20.43 22.82 63.29
N ASP A 658 -21.39 23.58 62.77
CA ASP A 658 -22.21 24.51 63.55
C ASP A 658 -23.38 23.77 64.27
N ASN A 659 -23.60 22.47 64.00
CA ASN A 659 -24.75 21.70 64.50
C ASN A 659 -24.52 21.09 65.90
N LEU A 660 -24.29 21.93 66.89
CA LEU A 660 -24.07 21.50 68.27
C LEU A 660 -25.30 20.87 68.95
N MET A 661 -26.51 21.07 68.41
CA MET A 661 -27.77 20.62 69.02
C MET A 661 -28.45 19.44 68.28
N GLY A 662 -27.80 18.88 67.25
CA GLY A 662 -28.32 17.72 66.53
C GLY A 662 -29.58 18.02 65.70
N ASP A 663 -29.72 19.24 65.18
CA ASP A 663 -30.83 19.61 64.30
C ASP A 663 -30.72 18.91 62.94
N ASP A 664 -31.85 18.76 62.25
CA ASP A 664 -31.87 18.23 60.89
C ASP A 664 -31.10 19.14 59.93
N LEU A 665 -30.28 18.53 59.07
CA LEU A 665 -29.50 19.22 58.03
C LEU A 665 -30.17 19.09 56.66
N PRO A 666 -29.97 20.07 55.75
CA PRO A 666 -30.49 19.96 54.40
C PRO A 666 -29.80 18.81 53.66
N LYS A 667 -30.58 18.03 52.91
CA LYS A 667 -30.00 17.04 51.98
C LYS A 667 -29.10 17.76 50.97
N LEU A 668 -27.94 17.18 50.67
CA LEU A 668 -26.96 17.75 49.72
C LEU A 668 -27.60 18.13 48.37
N GLN A 669 -28.51 17.30 47.86
CA GLN A 669 -29.25 17.56 46.63
C GLN A 669 -30.11 18.83 46.68
N ALA A 670 -30.68 19.18 47.83
CA ALA A 670 -31.49 20.39 48.00
C ALA A 670 -30.59 21.65 47.94
N VAL A 671 -29.42 21.59 48.55
CA VAL A 671 -28.41 22.66 48.48
C VAL A 671 -27.93 22.85 47.04
N VAL A 672 -27.61 21.74 46.33
CA VAL A 672 -27.22 21.79 44.90
C VAL A 672 -28.33 22.41 44.05
N LYS A 673 -29.60 22.07 44.29
CA LYS A 673 -30.74 22.64 43.57
C LYS A 673 -30.85 24.15 43.80
N ALA A 674 -30.66 24.61 45.03
CA ALA A 674 -30.68 26.04 45.36
C ALA A 674 -29.53 26.79 44.68
N LEU A 675 -28.30 26.25 44.73
CA LEU A 675 -27.14 26.82 44.04
C LEU A 675 -27.31 26.81 42.50
N THR A 676 -27.95 25.79 41.95
CA THR A 676 -28.24 25.72 40.50
C THR A 676 -29.23 26.80 40.07
N ALA A 677 -30.20 27.15 40.93
CA ALA A 677 -31.14 28.24 40.66
C ALA A 677 -30.49 29.63 40.64
N MET A 678 -29.32 29.78 41.26
CA MET A 678 -28.51 31.00 41.24
C MET A 678 -27.70 31.18 39.93
N LEU A 679 -27.71 30.21 39.01
CA LEU A 679 -27.12 30.36 37.69
C LEU A 679 -28.03 31.23 36.79
N THR A 680 -27.48 32.33 36.28
CA THR A 680 -28.17 33.24 35.33
C THR A 680 -28.13 32.67 33.91
N GLY A 681 -27.05 31.99 33.53
CA GLY A 681 -26.91 31.24 32.29
C GLY A 681 -27.47 29.82 32.40
N LYS A 682 -28.76 29.64 32.17
CA LYS A 682 -29.45 28.34 32.40
C LYS A 682 -29.04 27.22 31.42
N SER A 683 -28.42 27.56 30.28
CA SER A 683 -27.93 26.57 29.31
C SER A 683 -26.66 27.04 28.61
N PRO A 684 -25.80 26.10 28.16
CA PRO A 684 -24.62 26.42 27.35
C PRO A 684 -24.96 27.23 26.09
N LEU A 685 -26.09 26.91 25.44
CA LEU A 685 -26.53 27.63 24.23
C LEU A 685 -26.92 29.09 24.53
N ALA A 686 -27.49 29.37 25.71
CA ALA A 686 -27.80 30.74 26.12
C ALA A 686 -26.53 31.55 26.38
N LEU A 687 -25.53 30.95 27.00
CA LEU A 687 -24.22 31.56 27.22
C LEU A 687 -23.50 31.83 25.90
N TYR A 688 -23.53 30.88 24.97
CA TYR A 688 -22.92 31.04 23.66
C TYR A 688 -23.60 32.14 22.82
N LYS A 689 -24.93 32.25 22.84
CA LYS A 689 -25.63 33.42 22.28
C LYS A 689 -25.27 34.73 22.98
N GLY A 690 -25.04 34.67 24.29
CA GLY A 690 -24.59 35.80 25.10
C GLY A 690 -23.20 36.30 24.71
N PHE A 691 -22.29 35.40 24.33
CA PHE A 691 -20.95 35.73 23.83
C PHE A 691 -21.04 36.67 22.62
N TYR A 692 -21.76 36.28 21.56
CA TYR A 692 -21.87 37.10 20.35
C TYR A 692 -22.56 38.45 20.56
N ARG A 693 -23.55 38.51 21.48
CA ARG A 693 -24.16 39.80 21.87
C ARG A 693 -23.17 40.70 22.59
N LYS A 694 -22.28 40.13 23.41
CA LYS A 694 -21.28 40.88 24.17
C LYS A 694 -20.13 41.36 23.28
N THR A 695 -19.71 40.56 22.32
CA THR A 695 -18.66 40.95 21.36
C THR A 695 -19.14 41.92 20.29
N GLY A 696 -20.45 42.19 20.22
CA GLY A 696 -21.04 43.16 19.29
C GLY A 696 -21.34 42.59 17.91
N HIS A 697 -21.28 41.26 17.76
CA HIS A 697 -21.45 40.56 16.48
C HIS A 697 -22.51 39.45 16.51
N PRO A 698 -23.77 39.73 16.93
CA PRO A 698 -24.84 38.74 16.99
C PRO A 698 -25.17 38.10 15.62
N GLU A 699 -24.90 38.80 14.52
CA GLU A 699 -25.10 38.36 13.13
C GLU A 699 -24.20 37.20 12.71
N LEU A 700 -23.03 37.04 13.35
CA LEU A 700 -22.06 36.00 13.00
C LEU A 700 -22.43 34.61 13.58
N PHE A 701 -23.46 34.55 14.43
CA PHE A 701 -24.01 33.30 14.94
C PHE A 701 -25.29 32.91 14.21
N VAL A 702 -25.25 31.79 13.48
CA VAL A 702 -26.37 31.32 12.66
C VAL A 702 -26.79 29.93 13.12
N MET A 703 -28.11 29.75 13.30
CA MET A 703 -28.71 28.43 13.51
C MET A 703 -29.57 28.11 12.29
N PRO A 704 -29.15 27.17 11.42
CA PRO A 704 -29.92 26.80 10.24
C PRO A 704 -31.33 26.28 10.59
N LYS A 705 -31.44 25.58 11.72
CA LYS A 705 -32.71 25.04 12.25
C LYS A 705 -32.76 25.21 13.76
N LYS A 706 -33.94 25.03 14.34
CA LYS A 706 -34.14 25.09 15.80
C LYS A 706 -33.28 24.02 16.48
N ASN A 707 -32.41 24.43 17.42
CA ASN A 707 -31.46 23.57 18.12
C ASN A 707 -30.48 22.83 17.20
N THR A 708 -30.08 23.47 16.10
CA THR A 708 -29.06 22.95 15.18
C THR A 708 -27.99 24.00 14.95
N LEU A 709 -26.73 23.66 15.24
CA LEU A 709 -25.58 24.51 14.98
C LEU A 709 -25.11 24.37 13.53
N GLU A 710 -24.60 25.47 12.96
CA GLU A 710 -23.74 25.42 11.79
C GLU A 710 -22.38 24.81 12.18
N TRP A 711 -21.72 24.09 11.27
CA TRP A 711 -20.41 23.47 11.51
C TRP A 711 -19.38 24.45 12.11
N THR A 712 -19.36 25.69 11.63
CA THR A 712 -18.44 26.74 12.09
C THR A 712 -18.64 27.12 13.57
N ASP A 713 -19.83 26.84 14.13
CA ASP A 713 -20.19 27.11 15.53
C ASP A 713 -20.00 25.87 16.44
N VAL A 714 -19.79 24.68 15.88
CA VAL A 714 -19.71 23.43 16.64
C VAL A 714 -18.57 23.44 17.65
N TYR A 715 -17.35 23.71 17.21
CA TYR A 715 -16.16 23.71 18.06
C TYR A 715 -16.07 24.91 19.01
N PRO A 716 -16.39 26.14 18.60
CA PRO A 716 -16.56 27.24 19.55
C PRO A 716 -17.62 26.93 20.63
N PHE A 717 -18.75 26.35 20.27
CA PHE A 717 -19.76 25.92 21.24
C PHE A 717 -19.21 24.83 22.17
N LEU A 718 -18.52 23.83 21.62
CA LEU A 718 -17.91 22.73 22.38
C LEU A 718 -16.84 23.25 23.36
N TYR A 719 -16.08 24.26 22.98
CA TYR A 719 -15.10 24.94 23.83
C TYR A 719 -15.77 25.62 25.04
N LEU A 720 -16.86 26.36 24.82
CA LEU A 720 -17.65 26.95 25.91
C LEU A 720 -18.33 25.86 26.77
N TYR A 721 -18.84 24.82 26.12
CA TYR A 721 -19.46 23.67 26.79
C TYR A 721 -18.46 22.97 27.73
N ALA A 722 -17.19 22.86 27.31
CA ALA A 722 -16.11 22.33 28.14
C ALA A 722 -15.92 23.13 29.43
N ALA A 723 -15.96 24.46 29.36
CA ALA A 723 -15.86 25.32 30.55
C ALA A 723 -17.09 25.21 31.47
N TYR A 724 -18.28 24.95 30.91
CA TYR A 724 -19.53 24.92 31.66
C TYR A 724 -19.85 23.55 32.28
N GLU A 725 -19.96 22.49 31.48
CA GLU A 725 -20.23 21.10 31.94
C GLU A 725 -18.94 20.28 32.14
N GLY A 726 -17.93 20.52 31.31
CA GLY A 726 -16.74 19.68 31.20
C GLY A 726 -16.84 18.66 30.07
N LEU A 727 -15.70 18.34 29.47
CA LEU A 727 -15.57 17.26 28.49
C LEU A 727 -15.03 15.98 29.13
N THR A 728 -15.36 14.85 28.53
CA THR A 728 -14.75 13.56 28.87
C THR A 728 -13.43 13.45 28.13
N GLN A 729 -12.31 13.48 28.86
CA GLN A 729 -10.98 13.34 28.27
C GLN A 729 -10.73 11.88 27.88
N SER A 730 -10.04 11.66 26.76
CA SER A 730 -9.51 10.34 26.45
C SER A 730 -8.24 10.11 27.28
N ARG A 731 -8.29 9.15 28.20
CA ARG A 731 -7.13 8.70 28.98
C ARG A 731 -6.43 7.48 28.37
N ILE A 732 -7.07 6.86 27.38
CA ILE A 732 -6.53 5.70 26.66
C ILE A 732 -5.51 6.20 25.63
N THR A 733 -5.84 7.30 24.94
CA THR A 733 -4.94 7.94 23.98
C THR A 733 -3.77 8.60 24.70
N LYS A 734 -2.57 8.08 24.46
CA LYS A 734 -1.30 8.60 24.98
C LYS A 734 -0.43 9.27 23.91
N HIS A 735 -0.79 9.15 22.63
CA HIS A 735 -0.19 9.90 21.53
C HIS A 735 -1.25 10.18 20.46
N LEU A 736 -1.33 11.42 19.99
CA LEU A 736 -2.28 11.83 18.95
C LEU A 736 -1.54 12.25 17.68
N VAL A 737 -1.94 11.67 16.55
CA VAL A 737 -1.43 12.04 15.23
C VAL A 737 -2.48 12.92 14.58
N ILE A 738 -2.10 14.13 14.18
CA ILE A 738 -2.99 15.08 13.51
C ILE A 738 -2.45 15.28 12.10
N ASP A 739 -3.24 14.88 11.12
CA ASP A 739 -2.93 15.05 9.70
C ASP A 739 -3.67 16.22 9.07
N GLU A 740 -3.06 16.80 8.03
CA GLU A 740 -3.54 17.98 7.30
C GLU A 740 -3.79 19.21 8.20
N MET A 741 -2.80 19.55 9.04
CA MET A 741 -2.88 20.62 10.05
C MET A 741 -3.43 21.97 9.57
N GLN A 742 -3.23 22.29 8.30
CA GLN A 742 -3.67 23.55 7.68
C GLN A 742 -5.19 23.66 7.47
N ASP A 743 -5.92 22.55 7.55
CA ASP A 743 -7.37 22.53 7.37
C ASP A 743 -8.13 22.71 8.69
N TYR A 744 -7.44 22.84 9.82
CA TYR A 744 -8.06 23.00 11.13
C TYR A 744 -7.89 24.42 11.69
N ALA A 745 -8.95 24.92 12.31
CA ALA A 745 -8.97 26.22 12.96
C ALA A 745 -8.30 26.18 14.36
N PRO A 746 -7.71 27.28 14.84
CA PRO A 746 -7.14 27.39 16.18
C PRO A 746 -8.08 26.95 17.31
N ILE A 747 -9.37 27.28 17.22
CA ILE A 747 -10.37 26.88 18.21
C ILE A 747 -10.56 25.36 18.27
N GLN A 748 -10.40 24.67 17.14
CA GLN A 748 -10.45 23.21 17.07
C GLN A 748 -9.26 22.61 17.82
N TYR A 749 -8.05 23.15 17.63
CA TYR A 749 -6.86 22.74 18.39
C TYR A 749 -7.01 23.00 19.90
N ALA A 750 -7.63 24.11 20.29
CA ALA A 750 -7.89 24.41 21.70
C ALA A 750 -8.77 23.34 22.37
N VAL A 751 -9.82 22.88 21.68
CA VAL A 751 -10.66 21.76 22.14
C VAL A 751 -9.88 20.45 22.15
N LEU A 752 -9.13 20.14 21.09
CA LEU A 752 -8.33 18.90 21.03
C LEU A 752 -7.31 18.80 22.17
N ASN A 753 -6.67 19.92 22.53
CA ASN A 753 -5.74 19.97 23.65
C ASN A 753 -6.41 19.70 25.00
N MET A 754 -7.70 20.01 25.15
CA MET A 754 -8.47 19.66 26.34
C MET A 754 -8.87 18.18 26.35
N LEU A 755 -9.23 17.62 25.20
CA LEU A 755 -9.69 16.24 25.04
C LEU A 755 -8.56 15.21 25.14
N PHE A 756 -7.41 15.55 24.54
CA PHE A 756 -6.23 14.68 24.42
C PHE A 756 -5.01 15.36 25.06
N PRO A 757 -4.86 15.24 26.41
CA PRO A 757 -3.74 15.79 27.15
C PRO A 757 -2.48 14.91 26.99
N CYS A 758 -2.06 14.73 25.74
CA CYS A 758 -0.94 13.88 25.36
C CYS A 758 -0.06 14.56 24.29
N PRO A 759 1.18 14.07 24.09
CA PRO A 759 2.04 14.49 22.99
C PRO A 759 1.39 14.27 21.63
N LYS A 760 1.75 15.13 20.68
CA LYS A 760 1.13 15.13 19.34
C LYS A 760 2.19 15.04 18.24
N THR A 761 1.92 14.30 17.18
CA THR A 761 2.63 14.42 15.90
C THR A 761 1.68 15.13 14.95
N ILE A 762 1.97 16.39 14.65
CA ILE A 762 1.14 17.25 13.79
C ILE A 762 1.85 17.37 12.45
N LEU A 763 1.17 17.02 11.37
CA LEU A 763 1.73 17.06 10.02
C LEU A 763 0.78 17.76 9.06
N GLY A 764 1.36 18.38 8.03
CA GLY A 764 0.59 18.97 6.94
C GLY A 764 1.41 19.91 6.07
N ASP A 765 0.69 20.70 5.30
CA ASP A 765 1.26 21.67 4.36
C ASP A 765 0.37 22.91 4.29
N PHE A 766 0.78 24.02 4.90
CA PHE A 766 0.06 25.30 4.75
C PHE A 766 -0.06 25.78 3.29
N GLY A 767 0.78 25.27 2.37
CA GLY A 767 0.65 25.44 0.93
C GLY A 767 -0.50 24.64 0.27
N GLN A 768 -1.20 23.78 1.00
CA GLN A 768 -2.33 22.96 0.53
C GLN A 768 -3.60 23.17 1.36
N SER A 769 -3.84 24.39 1.86
CA SER A 769 -5.08 24.70 2.56
C SER A 769 -6.27 24.70 1.59
N LEU A 770 -7.33 23.96 1.94
CA LEU A 770 -8.57 23.87 1.16
C LEU A 770 -9.51 25.05 1.41
N ASN A 771 -9.43 25.69 2.58
CA ASN A 771 -10.34 26.77 2.95
C ASN A 771 -9.63 28.12 2.77
N PRO A 772 -10.04 28.97 1.80
CA PRO A 772 -9.38 30.25 1.55
C PRO A 772 -9.63 31.25 2.68
N TYR A 773 -10.59 30.95 3.55
CA TYR A 773 -11.04 31.79 4.64
C TYR A 773 -10.37 31.42 5.98
N HIS A 774 -9.44 30.47 5.99
CA HIS A 774 -8.60 30.23 7.16
C HIS A 774 -7.45 31.26 7.16
N ALA A 775 -7.52 32.23 8.07
CA ALA A 775 -6.53 33.29 8.22
C ALA A 775 -5.32 32.89 9.10
N TYR A 776 -5.19 31.60 9.38
CA TYR A 776 -4.26 31.04 10.34
C TYR A 776 -2.94 30.62 9.69
N THR A 777 -1.83 30.94 10.32
CA THR A 777 -0.48 30.66 9.81
C THR A 777 0.21 29.52 10.56
N LEU A 778 1.31 29.03 9.99
CA LEU A 778 2.17 28.06 10.67
C LEU A 778 2.76 28.61 11.97
N ASP A 779 3.09 29.90 12.01
CA ASP A 779 3.63 30.55 13.21
C ASP A 779 2.59 30.57 14.34
N ASP A 780 1.32 30.82 14.00
CA ASP A 780 0.22 30.74 14.96
C ASP A 780 0.05 29.31 15.52
N LEU A 781 0.28 28.27 14.70
CA LEU A 781 0.29 26.87 15.18
C LEU A 781 1.41 26.61 16.15
N LEU A 782 2.62 27.05 15.81
CA LEU A 782 3.79 26.87 16.66
C LEU A 782 3.62 27.61 17.99
N ALA A 783 2.97 28.78 18.00
CA ALA A 783 2.63 29.52 19.21
C ALA A 783 1.64 28.76 20.12
N LEU A 784 0.72 27.95 19.58
CA LEU A 784 -0.18 27.10 20.37
C LEU A 784 0.54 25.95 21.08
N TYR A 785 1.73 25.57 20.61
CA TYR A 785 2.52 24.44 21.13
C TYR A 785 3.93 24.89 21.53
N GLU A 786 4.01 25.75 22.54
CA GLU A 786 5.31 26.18 23.10
C GLU A 786 6.20 24.98 23.49
N GLY A 787 7.41 24.93 22.95
CA GLY A 787 8.37 23.84 23.17
C GLY A 787 8.20 22.64 22.22
N ALA A 788 7.30 22.70 21.24
CA ALA A 788 7.22 21.70 20.19
C ALA A 788 8.47 21.70 19.30
N GLN A 789 8.86 20.51 18.85
CA GLN A 789 9.89 20.38 17.82
C GLN A 789 9.31 20.67 16.45
N PHE A 790 10.01 21.49 15.67
CA PHE A 790 9.62 21.81 14.31
C PHE A 790 10.59 21.16 13.31
N ALA A 791 10.04 20.59 12.24
CA ALA A 791 10.81 20.01 11.15
C ALA A 791 10.19 20.33 9.79
N GLU A 792 11.03 20.57 8.78
CA GLU A 792 10.62 20.85 7.41
C GLU A 792 11.05 19.75 6.44
N LEU A 793 10.16 19.40 5.51
CA LEU A 793 10.39 18.48 4.40
C LEU A 793 10.15 19.19 3.07
N ASN A 794 11.23 19.71 2.49
CA ASN A 794 11.20 20.65 1.35
C ASN A 794 11.33 19.99 -0.03
N LYS A 795 11.71 18.70 -0.06
CA LYS A 795 11.94 17.95 -1.31
C LYS A 795 10.72 17.10 -1.66
N SER A 796 10.28 17.19 -2.92
CA SER A 796 9.22 16.33 -3.47
C SER A 796 9.85 15.19 -4.28
N TYR A 797 9.53 13.95 -3.91
CA TYR A 797 10.07 12.73 -4.50
C TYR A 797 9.02 11.94 -5.31
N ARG A 798 7.75 12.34 -5.18
CA ARG A 798 6.61 11.53 -5.62
C ARG A 798 6.23 11.79 -7.07
N SER A 799 6.00 13.04 -7.44
CA SER A 799 5.62 13.43 -8.79
C SER A 799 6.85 13.71 -9.65
N THR A 800 6.71 13.60 -10.97
CA THR A 800 7.80 13.94 -11.90
C THR A 800 8.24 15.40 -11.76
N TYR A 801 9.49 15.64 -12.12
CA TYR A 801 10.09 16.97 -12.14
C TYR A 801 9.24 17.95 -12.96
N GLU A 802 8.72 17.51 -14.10
CA GLU A 802 7.88 18.29 -15.00
C GLU A 802 6.55 18.67 -14.36
N ILE A 803 5.85 17.72 -13.72
CA ILE A 803 4.59 17.97 -12.99
C ILE A 803 4.82 18.95 -11.84
N MET A 804 5.88 18.75 -11.05
CA MET A 804 6.17 19.62 -9.91
C MET A 804 6.59 21.03 -10.33
N THR A 805 7.36 21.15 -11.42
CA THR A 805 7.74 22.43 -11.99
C THR A 805 6.52 23.17 -12.54
N PHE A 806 5.61 22.45 -13.20
CA PHE A 806 4.33 23.00 -13.65
C PHE A 806 3.47 23.46 -12.46
N ALA A 807 3.32 22.65 -11.42
CA ALA A 807 2.59 23.04 -10.21
C ALA A 807 3.22 24.26 -9.50
N LYS A 808 4.56 24.35 -9.47
CA LYS A 808 5.29 25.51 -8.93
C LYS A 808 5.08 26.78 -9.76
N SER A 809 4.82 26.66 -11.06
CA SER A 809 4.43 27.80 -11.90
C SER A 809 3.03 28.34 -11.58
N ILE A 810 2.11 27.46 -11.15
CA ILE A 810 0.76 27.83 -10.71
C ILE A 810 0.83 28.57 -9.37
N ARG A 811 1.63 28.06 -8.41
CA ARG A 811 1.84 28.67 -7.11
C ARG A 811 3.34 28.73 -6.78
N ASN A 812 3.88 29.93 -6.66
CA ASN A 812 5.30 30.13 -6.33
C ASN A 812 5.59 29.74 -4.87
N ILE A 813 5.92 28.47 -4.63
CA ILE A 813 6.34 27.96 -3.33
C ILE A 813 7.87 27.94 -3.31
N ALA A 814 8.48 28.92 -2.64
CA ALA A 814 9.94 29.11 -2.61
C ALA A 814 10.68 27.90 -2.02
N ALA A 815 10.09 27.23 -1.03
CA ALA A 815 10.68 26.09 -0.33
C ALA A 815 10.60 24.75 -1.10
N LEU A 816 9.88 24.69 -2.23
CA LEU A 816 9.70 23.44 -2.96
C LEU A 816 10.89 23.15 -3.88
N GLU A 817 11.60 22.06 -3.58
CA GLU A 817 12.70 21.52 -4.39
C GLU A 817 12.24 20.24 -5.11
N PRO A 818 11.99 20.28 -6.43
CA PRO A 818 11.70 19.08 -7.21
C PRO A 818 12.96 18.22 -7.31
N VAL A 819 12.83 16.93 -7.02
CA VAL A 819 13.92 15.96 -7.20
C VAL A 819 13.92 15.47 -8.65
N ALA A 820 15.09 15.17 -9.22
CA ALA A 820 15.27 14.85 -10.64
C ALA A 820 14.75 13.45 -11.01
N ARG A 821 13.42 13.29 -11.02
CA ARG A 821 12.70 12.17 -11.59
C ARG A 821 11.94 12.67 -12.82
N HIS A 822 12.49 12.46 -14.01
CA HIS A 822 11.90 12.96 -15.25
C HIS A 822 10.81 12.03 -15.78
N GLY A 823 9.76 12.61 -16.34
CA GLY A 823 8.68 11.90 -17.03
C GLY A 823 8.05 12.75 -18.13
N GLU A 824 6.79 12.46 -18.46
CA GLU A 824 6.06 13.25 -19.45
C GLU A 824 5.74 14.65 -18.94
N ALA A 825 5.82 15.64 -19.83
CA ALA A 825 5.41 16.99 -19.52
C ALA A 825 3.88 17.08 -19.40
N PRO A 826 3.32 17.85 -18.45
CA PRO A 826 1.89 18.07 -18.36
C PRO A 826 1.31 18.65 -19.65
N GLU A 827 0.19 18.09 -20.10
CA GLU A 827 -0.50 18.56 -21.30
C GLU A 827 -1.70 19.46 -20.94
N VAL A 828 -1.81 20.61 -21.60
CA VAL A 828 -2.96 21.52 -21.47
C VAL A 828 -3.66 21.61 -22.83
N ILE A 829 -4.84 20.98 -22.94
CA ILE A 829 -5.50 20.68 -24.21
C ILE A 829 -6.78 21.50 -24.34
N ARG A 830 -6.90 22.24 -25.45
CA ARG A 830 -8.11 23.00 -25.81
C ARG A 830 -9.17 22.08 -26.41
N CYS A 831 -10.38 22.17 -25.91
CA CYS A 831 -11.56 21.49 -26.45
C CYS A 831 -12.49 22.51 -27.12
N ARG A 832 -13.20 22.10 -28.18
CA ARG A 832 -14.11 22.98 -28.94
C ARG A 832 -15.33 23.38 -28.11
N ASP A 833 -15.92 22.41 -27.42
CA ASP A 833 -17.06 22.54 -26.54
C ASP A 833 -17.05 21.43 -25.47
N GLY A 834 -18.06 21.41 -24.60
CA GLY A 834 -18.16 20.38 -23.54
C GLY A 834 -18.37 18.95 -24.05
N GLN A 835 -18.87 18.76 -25.28
CA GLN A 835 -19.03 17.43 -25.87
C GLN A 835 -17.69 16.90 -26.39
N ASP A 836 -16.88 17.76 -27.01
CA ASP A 836 -15.50 17.46 -27.40
C ASP A 836 -14.64 17.14 -26.16
N GLU A 837 -14.80 17.88 -25.06
CA GLU A 837 -14.11 17.59 -23.79
C GLU A 837 -14.47 16.20 -23.25
N LEU A 838 -15.76 15.85 -23.21
CA LEU A 838 -16.22 14.52 -22.81
C LEU A 838 -15.68 13.42 -23.73
N LEU A 839 -15.63 13.66 -25.05
CA LEU A 839 -15.09 12.70 -26.02
C LEU A 839 -13.59 12.45 -25.78
N ARG A 840 -12.82 13.50 -25.49
CA ARG A 840 -11.39 13.39 -25.18
C ARG A 840 -11.14 12.69 -23.85
N ILE A 841 -11.97 12.94 -22.84
CA ILE A 841 -11.93 12.21 -21.56
C ILE A 841 -12.19 10.72 -21.81
N ARG A 842 -13.22 10.35 -22.59
CA ARG A 842 -13.47 8.95 -22.98
C ARG A 842 -12.26 8.33 -23.68
N LYS A 843 -11.68 9.04 -24.65
CA LYS A 843 -10.50 8.58 -25.37
C LYS A 843 -9.31 8.34 -24.43
N ALA A 844 -9.06 9.25 -23.49
CA ALA A 844 -8.01 9.09 -22.49
C ALA A 844 -8.28 7.89 -21.56
N MET A 845 -9.55 7.64 -21.21
CA MET A 845 -9.96 6.44 -20.46
C MET A 845 -9.84 5.13 -21.25
N ASP A 846 -10.00 5.17 -22.58
CA ASP A 846 -9.81 4.02 -23.46
C ASP A 846 -8.31 3.73 -23.72
N GLU A 847 -7.50 4.80 -23.84
CA GLU A 847 -6.05 4.74 -23.97
C GLU A 847 -5.37 4.31 -22.67
N TYR A 848 -6.02 4.57 -21.52
CA TYR A 848 -5.56 4.16 -20.22
C TYR A 848 -5.40 2.63 -20.18
N ASN A 849 -4.14 2.21 -20.05
CA ASN A 849 -3.77 0.81 -20.12
C ASN A 849 -4.21 0.11 -18.83
N ARG A 850 -5.10 -0.90 -18.94
CA ARG A 850 -5.55 -1.73 -17.81
C ARG A 850 -4.45 -2.70 -17.35
N ASN A 851 -3.26 -2.17 -17.06
CA ASN A 851 -2.37 -2.86 -16.16
C ASN A 851 -3.12 -2.99 -14.82
N VAL A 852 -3.02 -4.16 -14.17
CA VAL A 852 -3.81 -4.51 -12.98
C VAL A 852 -3.59 -3.51 -11.82
N ASN A 853 -2.54 -2.69 -11.88
CA ASN A 853 -2.09 -1.83 -10.80
C ASN A 853 -1.99 -0.34 -11.16
N ALA A 854 -2.48 0.13 -12.31
CA ALA A 854 -2.47 1.58 -12.60
C ALA A 854 -3.68 2.25 -11.93
N SER A 855 -3.63 3.58 -11.76
CA SER A 855 -4.73 4.40 -11.23
C SER A 855 -4.93 5.68 -12.05
N LEU A 856 -6.18 5.96 -12.43
CA LEU A 856 -6.55 7.17 -13.18
C LEU A 856 -7.53 8.00 -12.34
N GLY A 857 -7.12 9.22 -11.98
CA GLY A 857 -7.94 10.18 -11.24
C GLY A 857 -8.50 11.27 -12.13
N ILE A 858 -9.82 11.37 -12.22
CA ILE A 858 -10.51 12.50 -12.86
C ILE A 858 -10.96 13.46 -11.75
N ILE A 859 -10.27 14.59 -11.62
CA ILE A 859 -10.43 15.52 -10.49
C ILE A 859 -11.17 16.77 -10.95
N LEU A 860 -12.35 17.02 -10.37
CA LEU A 860 -13.17 18.19 -10.63
C LEU A 860 -13.15 19.18 -9.46
N LYS A 861 -13.50 20.44 -9.71
CA LYS A 861 -13.51 21.49 -8.67
C LYS A 861 -14.42 21.18 -7.48
N THR A 862 -15.60 20.59 -7.72
CA THR A 862 -16.66 20.43 -6.72
C THR A 862 -17.22 19.00 -6.70
N ASP A 863 -17.82 18.59 -5.57
CA ASP A 863 -18.47 17.28 -5.43
C ASP A 863 -19.67 17.15 -6.39
N LYS A 864 -20.39 18.26 -6.60
CA LYS A 864 -21.52 18.33 -7.55
C LYS A 864 -21.06 18.07 -8.99
N SER A 865 -19.96 18.73 -9.42
CA SER A 865 -19.40 18.51 -10.76
C SER A 865 -18.86 17.10 -10.92
N ALA A 866 -18.17 16.57 -9.91
CA ALA A 866 -17.66 15.20 -9.91
C ALA A 866 -18.78 14.17 -10.09
N LYS A 867 -19.88 14.34 -9.34
CA LYS A 867 -21.06 13.50 -9.47
C LYS A 867 -21.72 13.60 -10.84
N ALA A 868 -21.87 14.82 -11.38
CA ALA A 868 -22.46 15.02 -12.71
C ALA A 868 -21.65 14.32 -13.81
N LEU A 869 -20.32 14.38 -13.75
CA LEU A 869 -19.45 13.67 -14.69
C LEU A 869 -19.54 12.15 -14.51
N PHE A 870 -19.54 11.69 -13.27
CA PHE A 870 -19.70 10.26 -12.96
C PHE A 870 -21.02 9.71 -13.50
N ASP A 871 -22.14 10.39 -13.24
CA ASP A 871 -23.46 9.97 -13.72
C ASP A 871 -23.53 9.92 -15.26
N ALA A 872 -22.78 10.80 -15.94
CA ALA A 872 -22.70 10.83 -17.40
C ALA A 872 -21.85 9.69 -18.00
N LEU A 873 -20.85 9.17 -17.29
CA LEU A 873 -19.88 8.20 -17.82
C LEU A 873 -20.05 6.78 -17.22
N SER A 874 -20.67 6.64 -16.06
CA SER A 874 -20.86 5.36 -15.35
C SER A 874 -21.60 4.28 -16.14
N PRO A 875 -22.55 4.57 -17.05
CA PRO A 875 -23.20 3.52 -17.85
C PRO A 875 -22.25 2.79 -18.82
N GLU A 876 -21.18 3.47 -19.24
CA GLU A 876 -20.26 3.00 -20.28
C GLU A 876 -18.98 2.38 -19.69
N TYR A 877 -18.59 2.80 -18.48
CA TYR A 877 -17.31 2.45 -17.84
C TYR A 877 -17.49 2.00 -16.39
N GLY A 878 -16.62 1.10 -15.92
CA GLY A 878 -16.53 0.67 -14.51
C GLY A 878 -15.88 1.74 -13.62
N LEU A 879 -16.52 2.91 -13.52
CA LEU A 879 -16.05 4.06 -12.76
C LEU A 879 -16.32 3.92 -11.27
N GLN A 880 -15.53 4.62 -10.46
CA GLN A 880 -15.79 4.81 -9.04
C GLN A 880 -15.89 6.30 -8.71
N LEU A 881 -16.88 6.67 -7.91
CA LEU A 881 -17.03 8.03 -7.39
C LEU A 881 -16.52 8.05 -5.95
N VAL A 882 -15.47 8.82 -5.68
CA VAL A 882 -15.08 9.11 -4.29
C VAL A 882 -15.88 10.31 -3.82
N SER A 883 -16.69 10.07 -2.78
CA SER A 883 -17.56 11.05 -2.14
C SER A 883 -17.36 11.03 -0.62
N PRO A 884 -17.86 12.01 0.14
CA PRO A 884 -17.69 12.06 1.60
C PRO A 884 -18.13 10.80 2.36
N ASP A 885 -19.07 10.02 1.80
CA ASP A 885 -19.58 8.78 2.40
C ASP A 885 -18.74 7.53 2.03
N SER A 886 -17.72 7.68 1.20
CA SER A 886 -16.89 6.57 0.72
C SER A 886 -15.85 6.19 1.77
N SER A 887 -15.80 4.91 2.15
CA SER A 887 -14.85 4.39 3.14
C SER A 887 -13.63 3.70 2.53
N ARG A 888 -13.71 3.20 1.29
CA ARG A 888 -12.64 2.43 0.65
C ARG A 888 -12.30 2.96 -0.73
N PHE A 889 -11.00 2.97 -1.03
CA PHE A 889 -10.46 3.24 -2.35
C PHE A 889 -10.08 1.92 -3.03
N HIS A 890 -10.39 1.78 -4.31
CA HIS A 890 -9.98 0.66 -5.14
C HIS A 890 -9.25 1.16 -6.39
N ASN A 891 -8.29 0.38 -6.88
CA ASN A 891 -7.53 0.73 -8.07
C ASN A 891 -8.41 0.69 -9.33
N GLY A 892 -8.16 1.63 -10.26
CA GLY A 892 -8.93 1.81 -11.48
C GLY A 892 -9.20 3.29 -11.80
N ILE A 893 -10.30 3.55 -12.50
CA ILE A 893 -10.70 4.90 -12.92
C ILE A 893 -11.62 5.51 -11.85
N THR A 894 -11.13 6.56 -11.20
CA THR A 894 -11.81 7.25 -10.11
C THR A 894 -12.18 8.66 -10.51
N VAL A 895 -13.44 9.04 -10.29
CA VAL A 895 -13.93 10.42 -10.39
C VAL A 895 -14.06 10.99 -8.98
N THR A 896 -13.51 12.19 -8.76
CA THR A 896 -13.48 12.81 -7.44
C THR A 896 -13.44 14.33 -7.52
N SER A 897 -13.68 15.01 -6.42
CA SER A 897 -13.46 16.46 -6.30
C SER A 897 -12.05 16.77 -5.78
N VAL A 898 -11.60 18.02 -5.93
CA VAL A 898 -10.32 18.46 -5.33
C VAL A 898 -10.28 18.19 -3.83
N LYS A 899 -11.39 18.46 -3.13
CA LYS A 899 -11.53 18.23 -1.68
C LYS A 899 -11.30 16.75 -1.35
N MET A 900 -11.98 15.85 -2.06
CA MET A 900 -11.93 14.41 -1.80
C MET A 900 -10.67 13.73 -2.34
N SER A 901 -10.00 14.34 -3.32
CA SER A 901 -8.71 13.88 -3.84
C SER A 901 -7.55 14.09 -2.87
N LYS A 902 -7.72 14.95 -1.85
CA LYS A 902 -6.66 15.25 -0.89
C LYS A 902 -6.33 14.01 -0.07
N GLY A 903 -5.04 13.67 -0.02
CA GLY A 903 -4.55 12.42 0.57
C GLY A 903 -4.64 11.21 -0.36
N LEU A 904 -5.25 11.32 -1.54
CA LEU A 904 -5.22 10.29 -2.59
C LEU A 904 -4.08 10.56 -3.58
N GLU A 905 -3.68 9.52 -4.30
CA GLU A 905 -2.60 9.56 -5.29
C GLU A 905 -3.04 8.79 -6.53
N PHE A 906 -2.67 9.31 -7.70
CA PHE A 906 -3.01 8.68 -8.97
C PHE A 906 -1.78 8.69 -9.89
N ASP A 907 -1.59 7.61 -10.64
CA ASP A 907 -0.54 7.54 -11.67
C ASP A 907 -0.79 8.59 -12.74
N GLU A 908 -2.05 8.65 -13.20
CA GLU A 908 -2.50 9.60 -14.19
C GLU A 908 -3.63 10.46 -13.61
N VAL A 909 -3.58 11.77 -13.86
CA VAL A 909 -4.65 12.70 -13.47
C VAL A 909 -5.16 13.46 -14.68
N ILE A 910 -6.49 13.54 -14.77
CA ILE A 910 -7.21 14.41 -15.70
C ILE A 910 -7.93 15.48 -14.88
N ILE A 911 -7.72 16.75 -15.25
CA ILE A 911 -8.44 17.90 -14.68
C ILE A 911 -9.32 18.51 -15.80
N PRO A 912 -10.64 18.21 -15.80
CA PRO A 912 -11.59 18.84 -16.72
C PRO A 912 -11.85 20.31 -16.36
N HIS A 913 -12.38 21.06 -17.31
CA HIS A 913 -12.86 22.43 -17.12
C HIS A 913 -11.81 23.39 -16.54
N ALA A 914 -10.55 23.27 -16.92
CA ALA A 914 -9.44 24.17 -16.54
C ALA A 914 -9.52 25.55 -17.24
N ASN A 915 -10.74 26.10 -17.34
CA ASN A 915 -11.05 27.35 -18.03
C ASN A 915 -11.18 28.53 -17.04
N ARG A 916 -11.25 29.74 -17.59
CA ARG A 916 -11.35 30.99 -16.83
C ARG A 916 -12.63 31.09 -15.98
N GLU A 917 -13.73 30.46 -16.38
CA GLU A 917 -14.99 30.49 -15.62
C GLU A 917 -14.91 29.63 -14.36
N THR A 918 -14.18 28.52 -14.43
CA THR A 918 -14.04 27.57 -13.32
C THR A 918 -12.93 27.97 -12.37
N TYR A 919 -11.78 28.42 -12.89
CA TYR A 919 -10.60 28.78 -12.12
C TYR A 919 -10.20 30.24 -12.39
N PHE A 920 -10.62 31.16 -11.51
CA PHE A 920 -10.39 32.61 -11.69
C PHE A 920 -9.79 33.31 -10.47
N SER A 921 -10.00 32.78 -9.27
CA SER A 921 -9.59 33.42 -8.02
C SER A 921 -8.23 32.89 -7.51
N GLU A 922 -7.61 33.61 -6.57
CA GLU A 922 -6.42 33.10 -5.86
C GLU A 922 -6.73 31.86 -5.02
N HIS A 923 -7.99 31.67 -4.59
CA HIS A 923 -8.41 30.41 -3.98
C HIS A 923 -8.37 29.26 -4.99
N ASP A 924 -8.87 29.49 -6.20
CA ASP A 924 -8.88 28.50 -7.28
C ASP A 924 -7.46 28.09 -7.69
N ARG A 925 -6.50 29.01 -7.58
CA ARG A 925 -5.06 28.71 -7.76
C ARG A 925 -4.59 27.61 -6.80
N ASN A 926 -5.01 27.66 -5.55
CA ASN A 926 -4.67 26.64 -4.55
C ASN A 926 -5.35 25.31 -4.85
N LEU A 927 -6.64 25.34 -5.24
CA LEU A 927 -7.36 24.12 -5.62
C LEU A 927 -6.72 23.44 -6.84
N LEU A 928 -6.33 24.23 -7.84
CA LEU A 928 -5.66 23.73 -9.04
C LEU A 928 -4.27 23.16 -8.71
N TYR A 929 -3.51 23.83 -7.83
CA TYR A 929 -2.24 23.31 -7.32
C TYR A 929 -2.42 21.93 -6.62
N ILE A 930 -3.42 21.80 -5.75
CA ILE A 930 -3.72 20.54 -5.06
C ILE A 930 -4.06 19.45 -6.08
N ALA A 931 -4.94 19.74 -7.04
CA ALA A 931 -5.34 18.80 -8.09
C ALA A 931 -4.15 18.32 -8.93
N CYS A 932 -3.29 19.24 -9.40
CA CYS A 932 -2.11 18.90 -10.19
C CYS A 932 -1.11 18.03 -9.41
N THR A 933 -0.92 18.31 -8.11
CA THR A 933 0.02 17.57 -7.26
C THR A 933 -0.47 16.18 -6.83
N ARG A 934 -1.67 15.76 -7.26
CA ARG A 934 -2.14 14.37 -7.09
C ARG A 934 -1.58 13.41 -8.13
N ALA A 935 -1.05 13.94 -9.24
CA ALA A 935 -0.50 13.15 -10.33
C ALA A 935 0.93 12.68 -10.04
N MET A 936 1.21 11.40 -10.28
CA MET A 936 2.57 10.84 -10.13
C MET A 936 3.34 10.82 -11.44
N HIS A 937 2.71 10.36 -12.53
CA HIS A 937 3.37 10.08 -13.80
C HIS A 937 2.89 10.96 -14.95
N ARG A 938 1.58 11.17 -15.07
CA ARG A 938 0.98 11.90 -16.19
C ARG A 938 -0.11 12.86 -15.71
N LEU A 939 -0.11 14.07 -16.25
CA LEU A 939 -1.07 15.12 -15.91
C LEU A 939 -1.63 15.74 -17.18
N THR A 940 -2.96 15.71 -17.33
CA THR A 940 -3.68 16.29 -18.46
C THR A 940 -4.74 17.27 -17.98
N LEU A 941 -4.76 18.48 -18.51
CA LEU A 941 -5.77 19.50 -18.22
C LEU A 941 -6.56 19.79 -19.49
N PHE A 942 -7.89 19.68 -19.42
CA PHE A 942 -8.77 20.06 -20.51
C PHE A 942 -9.43 21.40 -20.22
N TYR A 943 -9.58 22.25 -21.24
CA TYR A 943 -10.33 23.49 -21.11
C TYR A 943 -11.17 23.78 -22.35
N THR A 944 -12.31 24.43 -22.14
CA THR A 944 -13.19 24.98 -23.18
C THR A 944 -13.18 26.51 -23.10
N GLY A 945 -13.36 27.20 -24.24
CA GLY A 945 -13.37 28.66 -24.26
C GLY A 945 -11.99 29.29 -23.99
N GLU A 946 -11.90 30.18 -23.01
CA GLU A 946 -10.66 30.83 -22.56
C GLU A 946 -9.95 29.99 -21.47
N CYS A 947 -8.65 29.75 -21.66
CA CYS A 947 -7.80 29.11 -20.67
C CYS A 947 -7.74 29.96 -19.38
N SER A 948 -7.66 29.32 -18.22
CA SER A 948 -7.49 30.04 -16.95
C SER A 948 -6.20 30.88 -16.96
N GLY A 949 -6.30 32.15 -16.55
CA GLY A 949 -5.15 33.04 -16.36
C GLY A 949 -4.20 32.60 -15.23
N LEU A 950 -4.54 31.55 -14.49
CA LEU A 950 -3.67 30.94 -13.48
C LEU A 950 -2.62 30.00 -14.11
N LEU A 951 -2.83 29.58 -15.36
CA LEU A 951 -1.95 28.68 -16.13
C LEU A 951 -0.97 29.43 -17.06
N SER A 952 -1.06 30.76 -17.15
CA SER A 952 -0.35 31.56 -18.17
C SER A 952 1.16 31.78 -17.93
N GLY A 953 1.72 31.23 -16.85
CA GLY A 953 3.16 31.28 -16.55
C GLY A 953 3.98 30.09 -17.07
N SER A 954 3.31 29.02 -17.47
CA SER A 954 3.88 27.81 -18.08
C SER A 954 3.43 27.78 -19.53
N SER A 955 4.36 27.59 -20.46
CA SER A 955 4.12 27.68 -21.91
C SER A 955 2.82 26.99 -22.34
N CYS A 956 1.80 27.78 -22.68
CA CYS A 956 0.68 27.36 -23.52
C CYS A 956 1.21 27.07 -24.93
N SER A 957 2.00 26.01 -25.09
CA SER A 957 2.23 25.39 -26.39
C SER A 957 0.95 24.65 -26.73
N VAL A 958 0.04 25.36 -27.37
CA VAL A 958 -1.22 24.83 -27.89
C VAL A 958 -0.86 23.76 -28.93
N LYS A 959 -1.04 22.48 -28.60
CA LYS A 959 -1.19 21.44 -29.62
C LYS A 959 -2.58 21.63 -30.22
N GLU A 960 -2.65 22.37 -31.32
CA GLU A 960 -3.81 22.36 -32.21
C GLU A 960 -3.76 21.06 -33.02
N ASP A 961 -4.52 20.05 -32.61
CA ASP A 961 -4.89 18.90 -33.46
C ASP A 961 -6.32 19.07 -33.99
#